data_AF-A0A8T2MKU4-F1
#
_entry.id   AF-A0A8T2MKU4-F1
#
_cell.length_a   1.000
_cell.length_b   1.000
_cell.length_c   1.000
_cell.angle_alpha   90.00
_cell.angle_beta   90.00
_cell.angle_gamma   90.00
#
_symmetry.space_group_name_H-M   'P 1'
#
loop_
_entity.id
_entity.type
_entity.pdbx_description
1 polymer ?
#
loop_
_entity_poly.entity_id
_entity_poly.type
_entity_poly.pdbx_seq_one_letter_code
_entity_poly.pdbx_strand_id
1 'polypeptide(L)'
;MILFTVTDEVQEKNIEEFIQSGNQEVQRLVEKCGNRFHCLNIKESGDDSQISELLEKIQKMVEENREKFYSSEIYLETQSQIRAMETKIIREREEKRMMEEKEFKEQLENEMKNSLRKIEGTVQEHEGEIKQLNDRTTEPERRMKEERDEEKKKELERELKRELERRTEMEEKVKILKEKREKEKREMEERHKQEMEEIRKTYEGEARIEAEEKEVESSKEQLETLRKELQEKERELEKKKKEVESSKEQLETMGKELQEKERVLTENIKTVEVKDRELEEKEKLLTELKDELTQRTKKLEEELKLQKVEMEKSLLEKNKELNDIKEQVKNKDIKLKENEVIIKEHLESISTRDLTLKNTNERLESVTKELQEKNTQLEKNNNLLREKERELEKKEKEVESSKEQLETLEKELQDKSSELQKNRMEQKSSKEQLDTLRKELQEKERVLRENIKTVEVKDKELEEKEKLLTELKDELTQRTKKLQEELKLQKEEMEKSLMKKNEELNDKKEQLKDKDIKLKENEVIIKEHLESISMRDLTLKNTNERLESVTKELQEKNTQLEKNNKLLREKERELEKKEKEVESSKEQLETLRKELQEKERVLEKKEKEVESSKEQMETLRKELQEKERELEKKEKEVESSKEQMETLRKELQEKERELEKKEKEVESSKEQMETLGKELQDKSSELQEMMILLEQQKTELREKDKQIEEKERLLRERDTQIMEREKQVEEKDRLLEERNKQLQERTDPDPSAPVRRRNSKEWNPPTSTYLFNLHKNTKY
;
A
#
# COMPACT_ATOMS: atom_id res chain seq x y z
N MET A 1 -7.16 -25.62 7.20
CA MET A 1 -6.55 -26.85 7.76
C MET A 1 -5.60 -27.41 6.73
N ILE A 2 -4.50 -28.05 7.13
CA ILE A 2 -3.55 -28.73 6.24
C ILE A 2 -3.79 -30.24 6.29
N LEU A 3 -3.74 -30.91 5.15
CA LEU A 3 -3.71 -32.37 5.08
C LEU A 3 -2.28 -32.81 4.75
N PHE A 4 -1.68 -33.62 5.61
CA PHE A 4 -0.42 -34.30 5.34
C PHE A 4 -0.71 -35.74 4.92
N THR A 5 -0.14 -36.16 3.78
CA THR A 5 -0.31 -37.51 3.25
C THR A 5 0.92 -38.35 3.56
N VAL A 6 0.74 -39.42 4.33
CA VAL A 6 1.82 -40.33 4.73
C VAL A 6 1.65 -41.71 4.09
N THR A 7 2.74 -42.47 4.10
CA THR A 7 2.82 -43.79 3.45
C THR A 7 3.26 -44.91 4.40
N ASP A 8 3.52 -44.60 5.67
CA ASP A 8 3.69 -45.57 6.76
C ASP A 8 3.38 -44.90 8.11
N GLU A 9 3.10 -45.71 9.12
CA GLU A 9 2.80 -45.26 10.49
C GLU A 9 3.98 -44.50 11.17
N VAL A 10 5.20 -44.61 10.63
CA VAL A 10 6.39 -43.97 11.22
C VAL A 10 6.48 -42.51 10.79
N GLN A 11 6.13 -42.22 9.54
CA GLN A 11 5.88 -40.87 9.05
C GLN A 11 4.71 -40.21 9.78
N GLU A 12 3.66 -40.98 10.09
CA GLU A 12 2.47 -40.50 10.79
C GLU A 12 2.79 -40.03 12.21
N LYS A 13 3.44 -40.89 13.02
CA LYS A 13 3.77 -40.62 14.44
C LYS A 13 4.83 -39.54 14.64
N ASN A 14 5.52 -39.15 13.56
CA ASN A 14 6.57 -38.12 13.58
C ASN A 14 6.12 -36.80 12.92
N ILE A 15 4.84 -36.61 12.57
CA ILE A 15 4.42 -35.41 11.83
C ILE A 15 4.56 -34.12 12.65
N GLU A 16 4.31 -34.15 13.97
CA GLU A 16 4.58 -33.03 14.87
C GLU A 16 6.07 -32.69 14.93
N GLU A 17 6.95 -33.70 14.97
CA GLU A 17 8.40 -33.51 14.96
C GLU A 17 8.88 -32.98 13.60
N PHE A 18 8.28 -33.42 12.49
CA PHE A 18 8.52 -32.90 11.14
C PHE A 18 8.08 -31.43 11.00
N ILE A 19 6.98 -31.02 11.64
CA ILE A 19 6.54 -29.61 11.66
C ILE A 19 7.48 -28.76 12.53
N GLN A 20 7.94 -29.28 13.68
CA GLN A 20 8.83 -28.57 14.60
C GLN A 20 10.28 -28.45 14.10
N SER A 21 10.80 -29.49 13.43
CA SER A 21 12.14 -29.50 12.81
C SER A 21 12.14 -28.97 11.37
N GLY A 22 10.97 -28.81 10.76
CA GLY A 22 10.79 -28.42 9.37
C GLY A 22 11.16 -26.97 9.05
N ASN A 23 11.24 -26.67 7.75
CA ASN A 23 11.57 -25.35 7.24
C ASN A 23 10.58 -24.27 7.75
N GLN A 24 11.07 -23.07 7.99
CA GLN A 24 10.33 -21.93 8.53
C GLN A 24 9.14 -21.48 7.65
N GLU A 25 9.08 -21.93 6.40
CA GLU A 25 7.90 -21.77 5.52
C GLU A 25 6.76 -22.73 5.86
N VAL A 26 7.07 -23.98 6.23
CA VAL A 26 6.10 -24.99 6.69
C VAL A 26 5.48 -24.53 8.01
N GLN A 27 6.31 -24.07 8.94
CA GLN A 27 5.86 -23.50 10.22
C GLN A 27 4.92 -22.30 9.99
N ARG A 28 5.31 -21.33 9.16
CA ARG A 28 4.47 -20.17 8.80
C ARG A 28 3.19 -20.55 8.06
N LEU A 29 3.14 -21.68 7.36
CA LEU A 29 1.92 -22.20 6.71
C LEU A 29 0.97 -22.86 7.73
N VAL A 30 1.53 -23.64 8.67
CA VAL A 30 0.78 -24.25 9.80
C VAL A 30 0.18 -23.17 10.70
N GLU A 31 0.97 -22.15 11.07
CA GLU A 31 0.51 -20.96 11.81
C GLU A 31 -0.65 -20.25 11.10
N LYS A 32 -0.51 -19.97 9.80
CA LYS A 32 -1.58 -19.35 8.97
C LYS A 32 -2.85 -20.20 8.90
N CYS A 33 -2.75 -21.52 9.05
CA CYS A 33 -3.90 -22.42 9.12
C CYS A 33 -4.53 -22.48 10.53
N GLY A 34 -3.96 -21.81 11.51
CA GLY A 34 -4.36 -21.83 12.92
C GLY A 34 -3.89 -23.09 13.65
N ASN A 35 -2.73 -23.64 13.27
CA ASN A 35 -2.18 -24.91 13.75
C ASN A 35 -3.09 -26.14 13.54
N ARG A 36 -4.11 -26.01 12.68
CA ARG A 36 -5.04 -27.10 12.33
C ARG A 36 -4.48 -27.92 11.16
N PHE A 37 -4.05 -29.14 11.45
CA PHE A 37 -3.64 -30.14 10.46
C PHE A 37 -4.19 -31.53 10.80
N HIS A 38 -4.13 -32.44 9.83
CA HIS A 38 -4.49 -33.86 9.95
C HIS A 38 -3.54 -34.69 9.08
N CYS A 39 -3.16 -35.88 9.55
CA CYS A 39 -2.30 -36.83 8.85
C CYS A 39 -3.15 -37.99 8.31
N LEU A 40 -3.00 -38.34 7.03
CA LEU A 40 -3.80 -39.37 6.35
C LEU A 40 -2.89 -40.43 5.72
N ASN A 41 -3.06 -41.70 6.11
CA ASN A 41 -2.25 -42.81 5.66
C ASN A 41 -2.85 -43.44 4.38
N ILE A 42 -2.30 -43.12 3.22
CA ILE A 42 -2.90 -43.53 1.92
C ILE A 42 -2.88 -45.06 1.73
N LYS A 43 -2.07 -45.81 2.49
CA LYS A 43 -2.04 -47.29 2.42
C LYS A 43 -3.13 -47.96 3.28
N GLU A 44 -3.76 -47.23 4.19
CA GLU A 44 -4.67 -47.78 5.20
C GLU A 44 -6.13 -47.77 4.72
N SER A 45 -6.36 -48.41 3.58
CA SER A 45 -7.61 -48.34 2.81
C SER A 45 -8.78 -49.16 3.41
N GLY A 46 -8.89 -49.26 4.72
CA GLY A 46 -9.83 -50.15 5.41
C GLY A 46 -10.29 -49.73 6.80
N ASP A 47 -9.86 -48.56 7.30
CA ASP A 47 -10.39 -47.98 8.54
C ASP A 47 -10.94 -46.57 8.28
N ASP A 48 -12.26 -46.42 8.46
CA ASP A 48 -12.95 -45.14 8.33
C ASP A 48 -12.63 -44.17 9.50
N SER A 49 -11.85 -44.59 10.51
CA SER A 49 -11.45 -43.76 11.65
C SER A 49 -10.69 -42.49 11.22
N GLN A 50 -9.73 -42.58 10.30
CA GLN A 50 -8.96 -41.44 9.81
C GLN A 50 -9.87 -40.42 9.10
N ILE A 51 -10.83 -40.89 8.29
CA ILE A 51 -11.83 -40.04 7.63
C ILE A 51 -12.80 -39.43 8.66
N SER A 52 -13.19 -40.18 9.68
CA SER A 52 -14.05 -39.72 10.77
C SER A 52 -13.38 -38.60 11.59
N GLU A 53 -12.12 -38.80 12.01
CA GLU A 53 -11.32 -37.77 12.66
C GLU A 53 -11.13 -36.52 11.79
N LEU A 54 -10.92 -36.70 10.48
CA LEU A 54 -10.81 -35.58 9.53
C LEU A 54 -12.12 -34.78 9.48
N LEU A 55 -13.26 -35.46 9.45
CA LEU A 55 -14.59 -34.83 9.45
C LEU A 55 -14.89 -34.13 10.78
N GLU A 56 -14.55 -34.71 11.94
CA GLU A 56 -14.67 -34.03 13.24
C GLU A 56 -13.80 -32.75 13.30
N LYS A 57 -12.54 -32.83 12.82
CA LYS A 57 -11.63 -31.67 12.73
C LYS A 57 -12.18 -30.59 11.78
N ILE A 58 -12.89 -30.97 10.72
CA ILE A 58 -13.60 -30.03 9.81
C ILE A 58 -14.84 -29.44 10.47
N GLN A 59 -15.67 -30.25 11.13
CA GLN A 59 -16.90 -29.81 11.78
C GLN A 59 -16.61 -28.79 12.88
N LYS A 60 -15.64 -29.08 13.75
CA LYS A 60 -15.16 -28.14 14.77
C LYS A 60 -14.61 -26.83 14.16
N MET A 61 -13.93 -26.90 13.02
CA MET A 61 -13.49 -25.70 12.29
C MET A 61 -14.69 -24.87 11.76
N VAL A 62 -15.80 -25.51 11.38
CA VAL A 62 -17.04 -24.82 10.97
C VAL A 62 -17.76 -24.20 12.16
N GLU A 63 -17.80 -24.87 13.32
CA GLU A 63 -18.31 -24.34 14.58
C GLU A 63 -17.49 -23.11 15.05
N GLU A 64 -16.16 -23.19 15.03
CA GLU A 64 -15.24 -22.05 15.28
C GLU A 64 -15.52 -20.86 14.35
N ASN A 65 -15.88 -21.13 13.08
CA ASN A 65 -16.28 -20.13 12.09
C ASN A 65 -17.74 -19.65 12.23
N ARG A 66 -18.45 -20.03 13.30
CA ARG A 66 -19.88 -19.71 13.56
C ARG A 66 -20.82 -20.18 12.45
N GLU A 67 -20.63 -21.43 12.00
CA GLU A 67 -21.41 -22.08 10.95
C GLU A 67 -21.31 -21.41 9.57
N LYS A 68 -20.39 -20.45 9.38
CA LYS A 68 -20.20 -19.75 8.11
C LYS A 68 -19.18 -20.46 7.22
N PHE A 69 -19.63 -20.86 6.04
CA PHE A 69 -18.77 -21.32 4.95
C PHE A 69 -17.92 -20.17 4.41
N TYR A 70 -16.73 -20.50 3.87
CA TYR A 70 -15.92 -19.52 3.16
C TYR A 70 -16.68 -19.00 1.93
N SER A 71 -17.05 -17.73 1.97
CA SER A 71 -17.85 -17.06 0.96
C SER A 71 -17.03 -15.92 0.35
N SER A 72 -16.62 -16.11 -0.90
CA SER A 72 -16.10 -15.01 -1.72
C SER A 72 -17.24 -14.03 -2.03
N GLU A 73 -16.92 -12.75 -2.25
CA GLU A 73 -17.86 -11.73 -2.72
C GLU A 73 -18.56 -12.19 -4.02
N ILE A 74 -17.79 -12.79 -4.94
CA ILE A 74 -18.26 -13.41 -6.18
C ILE A 74 -19.28 -14.53 -5.90
N TYR A 75 -19.08 -15.34 -4.86
CA TYR A 75 -19.98 -16.43 -4.50
C TYR A 75 -21.32 -15.92 -3.96
N LEU A 76 -21.28 -14.87 -3.12
CA LEU A 76 -22.48 -14.23 -2.59
C LEU A 76 -23.28 -13.52 -3.69
N GLU A 77 -22.60 -12.82 -4.59
CA GLU A 77 -23.24 -12.14 -5.72
C GLU A 77 -23.85 -13.14 -6.71
N THR A 78 -23.13 -14.22 -7.03
CA THR A 78 -23.65 -15.34 -7.86
C THR A 78 -24.86 -16.00 -7.21
N GLN A 79 -24.79 -16.34 -5.91
CA GLN A 79 -25.92 -16.93 -5.18
C GLN A 79 -27.14 -15.99 -5.13
N SER A 80 -26.92 -14.67 -5.03
CA SER A 80 -28.01 -13.70 -5.09
C SER A 80 -28.66 -13.59 -6.47
N GLN A 81 -27.88 -13.72 -7.55
CA GLN A 81 -28.40 -13.73 -8.92
C GLN A 81 -29.20 -15.01 -9.20
N ILE A 82 -28.70 -16.17 -8.77
CA ILE A 82 -29.41 -17.47 -8.85
C ILE A 82 -30.78 -17.36 -8.17
N ARG A 83 -30.84 -16.92 -6.90
CA ARG A 83 -32.10 -16.75 -6.15
C ARG A 83 -33.08 -15.78 -6.80
N ALA A 84 -32.58 -14.73 -7.45
CA ALA A 84 -33.42 -13.79 -8.18
C ALA A 84 -34.03 -14.43 -9.45
N MET A 85 -33.28 -15.27 -10.16
CA MET A 85 -33.79 -16.03 -11.30
C MET A 85 -34.78 -17.11 -10.87
N GLU A 86 -34.46 -17.92 -9.85
CA GLU A 86 -35.36 -18.92 -9.25
C GLU A 86 -36.71 -18.31 -8.90
N THR A 87 -36.72 -17.22 -8.13
CA THR A 87 -37.93 -16.50 -7.69
C THR A 87 -38.77 -16.04 -8.87
N LYS A 88 -38.12 -15.54 -9.94
CA LYS A 88 -38.81 -15.08 -11.15
C LYS A 88 -39.41 -16.23 -11.95
N ILE A 89 -38.67 -17.34 -12.13
CA ILE A 89 -39.12 -18.53 -12.86
C ILE A 89 -40.32 -19.18 -12.15
N ILE A 90 -40.27 -19.31 -10.83
CA ILE A 90 -41.39 -19.84 -10.03
C ILE A 90 -42.64 -18.98 -10.24
N ARG A 91 -42.50 -17.65 -10.13
CA ARG A 91 -43.61 -16.71 -10.31
C ARG A 91 -44.25 -16.79 -11.71
N GLU A 92 -43.45 -16.73 -12.77
CA GLU A 92 -43.95 -16.80 -14.15
C GLU A 92 -44.62 -18.16 -14.45
N ARG A 93 -44.20 -19.26 -13.79
CA ARG A 93 -44.89 -20.56 -13.87
C ARG A 93 -46.22 -20.58 -13.12
N GLU A 94 -46.28 -20.05 -11.90
CA GLU A 94 -47.53 -20.02 -11.13
C GLU A 94 -48.60 -19.12 -11.79
N GLU A 95 -48.18 -17.98 -12.35
CA GLU A 95 -49.08 -17.08 -13.07
C GLU A 95 -49.63 -17.75 -14.36
N LYS A 96 -48.85 -18.59 -15.06
CA LYS A 96 -49.35 -19.43 -16.17
C LYS A 96 -50.32 -20.51 -15.70
N ARG A 97 -49.93 -21.34 -14.72
CA ARG A 97 -50.77 -22.43 -14.17
C ARG A 97 -52.14 -21.91 -13.74
N MET A 98 -52.20 -20.73 -13.11
CA MET A 98 -53.46 -20.10 -12.71
C MET A 98 -54.30 -19.55 -13.88
N MET A 99 -53.70 -19.16 -15.00
CA MET A 99 -54.44 -18.80 -16.22
C MET A 99 -55.07 -20.05 -16.85
N GLU A 100 -54.27 -21.10 -17.05
CA GLU A 100 -54.69 -22.33 -17.73
C GLU A 100 -55.72 -23.12 -16.91
N GLU A 101 -55.55 -23.22 -15.59
CA GLU A 101 -56.55 -23.80 -14.68
C GLU A 101 -57.89 -23.02 -14.73
N LYS A 102 -57.83 -21.69 -14.84
CA LYS A 102 -59.02 -20.83 -14.89
C LYS A 102 -59.74 -20.94 -16.22
N GLU A 103 -59.03 -20.92 -17.34
CA GLU A 103 -59.64 -21.07 -18.67
C GLU A 103 -60.31 -22.44 -18.84
N PHE A 104 -59.66 -23.52 -18.38
CA PHE A 104 -60.25 -24.85 -18.42
C PHE A 104 -61.50 -24.95 -17.52
N LYS A 105 -61.43 -24.41 -16.29
CA LYS A 105 -62.59 -24.34 -15.38
C LYS A 105 -63.77 -23.56 -15.97
N GLU A 106 -63.52 -22.48 -16.71
CA GLU A 106 -64.56 -21.72 -17.39
C GLU A 106 -65.17 -22.50 -18.58
N GLN A 107 -64.40 -23.31 -19.31
CA GLN A 107 -64.93 -24.21 -20.33
C GLN A 107 -65.87 -25.27 -19.71
N LEU A 108 -65.44 -25.93 -18.64
CA LEU A 108 -66.23 -26.94 -17.92
C LEU A 108 -67.52 -26.37 -17.31
N GLU A 109 -67.46 -25.18 -16.69
CA GLU A 109 -68.67 -24.51 -16.16
C GLU A 109 -69.67 -24.16 -17.28
N ASN A 110 -69.18 -23.77 -18.46
CA ASN A 110 -70.03 -23.50 -19.62
C ASN A 110 -70.63 -24.79 -20.23
N GLU A 111 -69.89 -25.90 -20.28
CA GLU A 111 -70.45 -27.19 -20.73
C GLU A 111 -71.56 -27.68 -19.78
N MET A 112 -71.31 -27.69 -18.47
CA MET A 112 -72.31 -28.06 -17.46
C MET A 112 -73.58 -27.21 -17.61
N LYS A 113 -73.43 -25.89 -17.68
CA LYS A 113 -74.52 -24.93 -17.86
C LYS A 113 -75.31 -25.18 -19.15
N ASN A 114 -74.63 -25.58 -20.24
CA ASN A 114 -75.26 -25.86 -21.52
C ASN A 114 -76.02 -27.20 -21.55
N SER A 115 -75.58 -28.27 -20.87
CA SER A 115 -76.38 -29.50 -20.82
C SER A 115 -77.58 -29.36 -19.87
N LEU A 116 -77.37 -28.80 -18.67
CA LEU A 116 -78.46 -28.60 -17.69
C LEU A 116 -79.59 -27.73 -18.26
N ARG A 117 -79.26 -26.70 -19.05
CA ARG A 117 -80.23 -25.84 -19.74
C ARG A 117 -81.12 -26.60 -20.74
N LYS A 118 -80.62 -27.66 -21.40
CA LYS A 118 -81.43 -28.49 -22.32
C LYS A 118 -82.52 -29.25 -21.56
N ILE A 119 -82.13 -29.89 -20.45
CA ILE A 119 -83.08 -30.65 -19.61
C ILE A 119 -84.09 -29.70 -18.96
N GLU A 120 -83.63 -28.56 -18.45
CA GLU A 120 -84.49 -27.55 -17.82
C GLU A 120 -85.48 -26.93 -18.82
N GLY A 121 -85.12 -26.81 -20.11
CA GLY A 121 -86.05 -26.49 -21.19
C GLY A 121 -87.18 -27.51 -21.31
N THR A 122 -86.86 -28.80 -21.44
CA THR A 122 -87.88 -29.86 -21.52
C THR A 122 -88.75 -29.99 -20.26
N VAL A 123 -88.19 -29.67 -19.08
CA VAL A 123 -88.96 -29.56 -17.83
C VAL A 123 -89.94 -28.40 -17.90
N GLN A 124 -89.53 -27.23 -18.40
CA GLN A 124 -90.41 -26.06 -18.54
C GLN A 124 -91.52 -26.27 -19.58
N GLU A 125 -91.23 -26.99 -20.67
CA GLU A 125 -92.23 -27.40 -21.68
C GLU A 125 -93.31 -28.28 -21.04
N HIS A 126 -92.91 -29.39 -20.39
CA HIS A 126 -93.87 -30.29 -19.73
C HIS A 126 -94.57 -29.64 -18.52
N GLU A 127 -93.93 -28.73 -17.78
CA GLU A 127 -94.62 -27.91 -16.76
C GLU A 127 -95.64 -26.93 -17.36
N GLY A 128 -95.43 -26.49 -18.61
CA GLY A 128 -96.42 -25.75 -19.39
C GLY A 128 -97.61 -26.63 -19.80
N GLU A 129 -97.34 -27.87 -20.23
CA GLU A 129 -98.38 -28.86 -20.55
C GLU A 129 -99.21 -29.24 -19.31
N ILE A 130 -98.58 -29.48 -18.15
CA ILE A 130 -99.27 -29.77 -16.88
C ILE A 130 -100.22 -28.62 -16.49
N LYS A 131 -99.83 -27.36 -16.70
CA LYS A 131 -100.71 -26.20 -16.46
C LYS A 131 -101.92 -26.23 -17.39
N GLN A 132 -101.72 -26.47 -18.69
CA GLN A 132 -102.83 -26.60 -19.64
C GLN A 132 -103.76 -27.78 -19.32
N LEU A 133 -103.22 -28.91 -18.86
CA LEU A 133 -104.02 -30.06 -18.41
C LEU A 133 -104.80 -29.75 -17.13
N ASN A 134 -104.21 -29.04 -16.18
CA ASN A 134 -104.88 -28.58 -14.95
C ASN A 134 -106.06 -27.62 -15.25
N ASP A 135 -105.88 -26.71 -16.22
CA ASP A 135 -106.95 -25.83 -16.68
C ASP A 135 -108.05 -26.61 -17.44
N ARG A 136 -107.69 -27.71 -18.11
CA ARG A 136 -108.65 -28.63 -18.75
C ARG A 136 -109.35 -29.59 -17.80
N THR A 137 -108.80 -29.91 -16.62
CA THR A 137 -109.51 -30.72 -15.61
C THR A 137 -110.54 -29.92 -14.82
N THR A 138 -110.29 -28.63 -14.57
CA THR A 138 -111.15 -27.82 -13.68
C THR A 138 -112.53 -27.47 -14.25
N GLU A 139 -112.68 -27.27 -15.57
CA GLU A 139 -114.00 -26.98 -16.17
C GLU A 139 -114.91 -28.23 -16.26
N PRO A 140 -114.44 -29.44 -16.64
CA PRO A 140 -115.17 -30.69 -16.45
C PRO A 140 -115.51 -30.99 -14.98
N GLU A 141 -114.60 -30.76 -14.03
CA GLU A 141 -114.90 -30.88 -12.59
C GLU A 141 -116.05 -29.96 -12.16
N ARG A 142 -116.05 -28.72 -12.65
CA ARG A 142 -117.12 -27.75 -12.36
C ARG A 142 -118.45 -28.19 -12.97
N ARG A 143 -118.46 -28.62 -14.24
CA ARG A 143 -119.65 -29.12 -14.94
C ARG A 143 -120.19 -30.41 -14.30
N MET A 144 -119.32 -31.34 -13.91
CA MET A 144 -119.67 -32.56 -13.15
C MET A 144 -120.46 -32.28 -11.86
N LYS A 145 -120.22 -31.12 -11.24
CA LYS A 145 -120.84 -30.69 -9.99
C LYS A 145 -122.16 -29.93 -10.19
N GLU A 146 -122.44 -29.48 -11.41
CA GLU A 146 -123.61 -28.69 -11.79
C GLU A 146 -124.63 -29.51 -12.61
N GLU A 147 -124.18 -30.53 -13.35
CA GLU A 147 -125.00 -31.39 -14.20
C GLU A 147 -125.92 -32.33 -13.39
N ARG A 148 -127.14 -32.53 -13.89
CA ARG A 148 -128.21 -33.37 -13.32
C ARG A 148 -128.54 -34.59 -14.17
N ASP A 149 -128.07 -34.63 -15.41
CA ASP A 149 -128.18 -35.76 -16.31
C ASP A 149 -127.11 -36.83 -15.99
N GLU A 150 -127.56 -37.99 -15.50
CA GLU A 150 -126.70 -39.07 -15.03
C GLU A 150 -125.94 -39.80 -16.18
N GLU A 151 -126.29 -39.55 -17.45
CA GLU A 151 -125.56 -40.06 -18.61
C GLU A 151 -124.47 -39.07 -19.06
N LYS A 152 -124.80 -37.78 -19.17
CA LYS A 152 -123.80 -36.72 -19.44
C LYS A 152 -122.74 -36.63 -18.34
N LYS A 153 -123.15 -36.80 -17.08
CA LYS A 153 -122.25 -36.88 -15.92
C LYS A 153 -121.26 -38.06 -16.06
N LYS A 154 -121.70 -39.23 -16.53
CA LYS A 154 -120.78 -40.35 -16.85
C LYS A 154 -119.91 -40.10 -18.07
N GLU A 155 -120.26 -39.18 -18.95
CA GLU A 155 -119.40 -38.76 -20.06
C GLU A 155 -118.30 -37.79 -19.58
N LEU A 156 -118.68 -36.75 -18.84
CA LEU A 156 -117.76 -35.80 -18.20
C LEU A 156 -116.81 -36.50 -17.19
N GLU A 157 -117.27 -37.51 -16.45
CA GLU A 157 -116.43 -38.32 -15.55
C GLU A 157 -115.33 -39.08 -16.32
N ARG A 158 -115.64 -39.59 -17.50
CA ARG A 158 -114.66 -40.26 -18.38
C ARG A 158 -113.71 -39.26 -19.04
N GLU A 159 -114.17 -38.06 -19.37
CA GLU A 159 -113.32 -36.98 -19.89
C GLU A 159 -112.33 -36.50 -18.83
N LEU A 160 -112.84 -36.13 -17.65
CA LEU A 160 -112.03 -35.73 -16.50
C LEU A 160 -111.00 -36.80 -16.13
N LYS A 161 -111.41 -38.07 -16.06
CA LYS A 161 -110.48 -39.17 -15.76
C LYS A 161 -109.32 -39.25 -16.77
N ARG A 162 -109.58 -39.07 -18.08
CA ARG A 162 -108.51 -39.08 -19.11
C ARG A 162 -107.56 -37.90 -18.96
N GLU A 163 -108.05 -36.69 -18.68
CA GLU A 163 -107.20 -35.52 -18.48
C GLU A 163 -106.38 -35.63 -17.17
N LEU A 164 -106.95 -36.22 -16.12
CA LEU A 164 -106.21 -36.56 -14.88
C LEU A 164 -105.14 -37.64 -15.11
N GLU A 165 -105.44 -38.71 -15.85
CA GLU A 165 -104.46 -39.75 -16.22
C GLU A 165 -103.30 -39.12 -17.01
N ARG A 166 -103.61 -38.36 -18.07
CA ARG A 166 -102.61 -37.57 -18.84
C ARG A 166 -101.77 -36.65 -17.96
N ARG A 167 -102.42 -35.93 -17.04
CA ARG A 167 -101.73 -35.06 -16.09
C ARG A 167 -100.75 -35.84 -15.21
N THR A 168 -101.15 -36.97 -14.64
CA THR A 168 -100.26 -37.80 -13.81
C THR A 168 -99.07 -38.34 -14.59
N GLU A 169 -99.25 -38.76 -15.85
CA GLU A 169 -98.13 -39.14 -16.71
C GLU A 169 -97.15 -37.99 -16.95
N MET A 170 -97.64 -36.75 -17.12
CA MET A 170 -96.78 -35.58 -17.36
C MET A 170 -96.07 -35.13 -16.08
N GLU A 171 -96.74 -35.17 -14.92
CA GLU A 171 -96.12 -34.94 -13.62
C GLU A 171 -95.02 -35.97 -13.33
N GLU A 172 -95.21 -37.24 -13.70
CA GLU A 172 -94.18 -38.28 -13.60
C GLU A 172 -93.02 -38.09 -14.60
N LYS A 173 -93.29 -37.70 -15.86
CA LYS A 173 -92.24 -37.32 -16.83
C LYS A 173 -91.39 -36.14 -16.31
N VAL A 174 -92.01 -35.11 -15.73
CA VAL A 174 -91.30 -33.98 -15.11
C VAL A 174 -90.46 -34.42 -13.92
N LYS A 175 -90.95 -35.32 -13.08
CA LYS A 175 -90.18 -35.92 -11.97
C LYS A 175 -88.94 -36.66 -12.51
N ILE A 176 -89.11 -37.54 -13.49
CA ILE A 176 -88.02 -38.29 -14.13
C ILE A 176 -86.98 -37.36 -14.76
N LEU A 177 -87.41 -36.28 -15.44
CA LEU A 177 -86.49 -35.28 -16.02
C LEU A 177 -85.72 -34.49 -14.95
N LYS A 178 -86.34 -34.16 -13.81
CA LYS A 178 -85.68 -33.52 -12.67
C LYS A 178 -84.67 -34.45 -11.99
N GLU A 179 -85.02 -35.72 -11.80
CA GLU A 179 -84.09 -36.74 -11.29
C GLU A 179 -82.93 -36.97 -12.27
N LYS A 180 -83.19 -37.01 -13.59
CA LYS A 180 -82.16 -37.06 -14.63
C LYS A 180 -81.24 -35.85 -14.57
N ARG A 181 -81.77 -34.62 -14.46
CA ARG A 181 -80.98 -33.39 -14.33
C ARG A 181 -80.04 -33.45 -13.13
N GLU A 182 -80.55 -33.80 -11.96
CA GLU A 182 -79.75 -33.89 -10.74
C GLU A 182 -78.73 -35.04 -10.78
N LYS A 183 -78.95 -36.08 -11.57
CA LYS A 183 -77.96 -37.12 -11.86
C LYS A 183 -76.87 -36.61 -12.82
N GLU A 184 -77.27 -36.08 -13.98
CA GLU A 184 -76.35 -35.59 -15.02
C GLU A 184 -75.47 -34.42 -14.51
N LYS A 185 -76.02 -33.58 -13.63
CA LYS A 185 -75.27 -32.58 -12.87
C LYS A 185 -74.14 -33.21 -12.05
N ARG A 186 -74.47 -34.16 -11.17
CA ARG A 186 -73.49 -34.82 -10.29
C ARG A 186 -72.42 -35.58 -11.09
N GLU A 187 -72.83 -36.28 -12.15
CA GLU A 187 -71.88 -36.97 -13.05
C GLU A 187 -70.92 -36.00 -13.75
N MET A 188 -71.35 -34.78 -14.08
CA MET A 188 -70.44 -33.76 -14.63
C MET A 188 -69.60 -33.08 -13.54
N GLU A 189 -70.17 -32.71 -12.39
CA GLU A 189 -69.39 -32.17 -11.25
C GLU A 189 -68.27 -33.13 -10.81
N GLU A 190 -68.52 -34.45 -10.87
CA GLU A 190 -67.52 -35.47 -10.54
C GLU A 190 -66.48 -35.70 -11.66
N ARG A 191 -66.87 -35.71 -12.95
CA ARG A 191 -65.90 -35.71 -14.07
C ARG A 191 -65.01 -34.47 -14.08
N HIS A 192 -65.61 -33.29 -13.95
CA HIS A 192 -64.89 -32.02 -13.92
C HIS A 192 -63.89 -31.96 -12.76
N LYS A 193 -64.24 -32.54 -11.60
CA LYS A 193 -63.30 -32.69 -10.48
C LYS A 193 -62.13 -33.61 -10.84
N GLN A 194 -62.39 -34.74 -11.49
CA GLN A 194 -61.34 -35.69 -11.91
C GLN A 194 -60.39 -35.07 -12.95
N GLU A 195 -60.94 -34.45 -14.01
CA GLU A 195 -60.17 -33.77 -15.06
C GLU A 195 -59.32 -32.63 -14.49
N MET A 196 -59.87 -31.81 -13.59
CA MET A 196 -59.11 -30.77 -12.88
C MET A 196 -58.03 -31.33 -11.93
N GLU A 197 -58.15 -32.57 -11.47
CA GLU A 197 -57.14 -33.23 -10.63
C GLU A 197 -56.05 -33.95 -11.47
N GLU A 198 -56.40 -34.45 -12.66
CA GLU A 198 -55.42 -34.93 -13.65
C GLU A 198 -54.59 -33.77 -14.24
N ILE A 199 -55.23 -32.63 -14.52
CA ILE A 199 -54.53 -31.42 -14.97
C ILE A 199 -53.57 -30.88 -13.88
N ARG A 200 -53.94 -30.93 -12.60
CA ARG A 200 -52.97 -30.62 -11.52
C ARG A 200 -51.78 -31.57 -11.54
N LYS A 201 -52.01 -32.88 -11.68
CA LYS A 201 -50.94 -33.90 -11.67
C LYS A 201 -50.02 -33.81 -12.88
N THR A 202 -50.54 -33.46 -14.05
CA THR A 202 -49.72 -33.20 -15.25
C THR A 202 -48.87 -31.95 -15.05
N TYR A 203 -49.45 -30.82 -14.63
CA TYR A 203 -48.66 -29.62 -14.31
C TYR A 203 -47.66 -29.81 -13.15
N GLU A 204 -47.98 -30.60 -12.12
CA GLU A 204 -47.04 -30.96 -11.05
C GLU A 204 -45.87 -31.82 -11.56
N GLY A 205 -46.14 -32.77 -12.46
CA GLY A 205 -45.12 -33.58 -13.11
C GLY A 205 -44.25 -32.80 -14.09
N GLU A 206 -44.88 -32.00 -14.97
CA GLU A 206 -44.20 -31.17 -15.96
C GLU A 206 -43.40 -30.04 -15.29
N ALA A 207 -43.95 -29.34 -14.31
CA ALA A 207 -43.21 -28.31 -13.58
C ALA A 207 -42.03 -28.88 -12.78
N ARG A 208 -42.10 -30.15 -12.35
CA ARG A 208 -40.97 -30.88 -11.76
C ARG A 208 -39.90 -31.18 -12.80
N ILE A 209 -40.25 -31.76 -13.95
CA ILE A 209 -39.29 -32.04 -15.02
C ILE A 209 -38.63 -30.75 -15.53
N GLU A 210 -39.43 -29.70 -15.80
CA GLU A 210 -38.95 -28.40 -16.26
C GLU A 210 -38.15 -27.65 -15.14
N ALA A 211 -38.29 -28.03 -13.87
CA ALA A 211 -37.42 -27.56 -12.79
C ALA A 211 -36.09 -28.32 -12.78
N GLU A 212 -36.12 -29.65 -12.78
CA GLU A 212 -34.92 -30.51 -12.85
C GLU A 212 -34.07 -30.15 -14.10
N GLU A 213 -34.69 -29.90 -15.26
CA GLU A 213 -34.01 -29.44 -16.48
C GLU A 213 -33.34 -28.06 -16.35
N LYS A 214 -33.98 -27.07 -15.70
CA LYS A 214 -33.39 -25.72 -15.53
C LYS A 214 -32.35 -25.66 -14.40
N GLU A 215 -32.52 -26.48 -13.36
CA GLU A 215 -31.49 -26.68 -12.34
C GLU A 215 -30.24 -27.29 -12.96
N VAL A 216 -30.40 -28.31 -13.82
CA VAL A 216 -29.31 -28.89 -14.62
C VAL A 216 -28.69 -27.87 -15.58
N GLU A 217 -29.49 -27.06 -16.29
CA GLU A 217 -28.95 -26.08 -17.25
C GLU A 217 -28.18 -24.95 -16.54
N SER A 218 -28.69 -24.41 -15.43
CA SER A 218 -27.97 -23.40 -14.64
C SER A 218 -26.71 -23.97 -13.96
N SER A 219 -26.75 -25.24 -13.55
CA SER A 219 -25.56 -25.96 -13.06
C SER A 219 -24.52 -26.17 -14.17
N LYS A 220 -24.98 -26.39 -15.42
CA LYS A 220 -24.15 -26.54 -16.62
C LYS A 220 -23.52 -25.21 -17.05
N GLU A 221 -24.23 -24.09 -16.94
CA GLU A 221 -23.65 -22.75 -17.11
C GLU A 221 -22.55 -22.46 -16.06
N GLN A 222 -22.83 -22.75 -14.78
CA GLN A 222 -21.85 -22.62 -13.68
C GLN A 222 -20.61 -23.52 -13.87
N LEU A 223 -20.82 -24.76 -14.32
CA LEU A 223 -19.72 -25.66 -14.67
C LEU A 223 -18.90 -25.12 -15.85
N GLU A 224 -19.52 -24.44 -16.83
CA GLU A 224 -18.77 -23.86 -17.95
C GLU A 224 -17.95 -22.62 -17.54
N THR A 225 -18.45 -21.78 -16.63
CA THR A 225 -17.64 -20.67 -16.06
C THR A 225 -16.47 -21.21 -15.23
N LEU A 226 -16.71 -22.15 -14.30
CA LEU A 226 -15.64 -22.79 -13.52
C LEU A 226 -14.59 -23.48 -14.43
N ARG A 227 -15.01 -24.08 -15.55
CA ARG A 227 -14.10 -24.70 -16.52
C ARG A 227 -13.27 -23.69 -17.30
N LYS A 228 -13.77 -22.47 -17.53
CA LYS A 228 -13.00 -21.37 -18.13
C LYS A 228 -11.96 -20.82 -17.15
N GLU A 229 -12.35 -20.61 -15.90
CA GLU A 229 -11.42 -20.20 -14.83
C GLU A 229 -10.31 -21.25 -14.61
N LEU A 230 -10.67 -22.55 -14.60
CA LEU A 230 -9.71 -23.63 -14.43
C LEU A 230 -8.70 -23.69 -15.59
N GLN A 231 -9.14 -23.51 -16.84
CA GLN A 231 -8.22 -23.35 -17.97
C GLN A 231 -7.32 -22.12 -17.87
N GLU A 232 -7.78 -21.02 -17.27
CA GLU A 232 -6.93 -19.85 -17.04
C GLU A 232 -5.90 -20.12 -15.94
N LYS A 233 -6.28 -20.80 -14.85
CA LYS A 233 -5.35 -21.25 -13.80
C LYS A 233 -4.33 -22.26 -14.32
N GLU A 234 -4.71 -23.16 -15.23
CA GLU A 234 -3.76 -24.04 -15.94
C GLU A 234 -2.74 -23.23 -16.77
N ARG A 235 -3.18 -22.19 -17.48
CA ARG A 235 -2.28 -21.29 -18.25
C ARG A 235 -1.35 -20.48 -17.34
N GLU A 236 -1.82 -20.03 -16.17
CA GLU A 236 -0.97 -19.37 -15.17
C GLU A 236 0.05 -20.34 -14.58
N LEU A 237 -0.37 -21.55 -14.20
CA LEU A 237 0.52 -22.58 -13.67
C LEU A 237 1.61 -22.95 -14.68
N GLU A 238 1.25 -23.09 -15.95
CA GLU A 238 2.17 -23.42 -17.04
C GLU A 238 3.16 -22.29 -17.38
N LYS A 239 2.78 -21.01 -17.16
CA LYS A 239 3.75 -19.89 -17.16
C LYS A 239 4.72 -20.01 -15.99
N LYS A 240 4.20 -20.20 -14.76
CA LYS A 240 5.04 -20.31 -13.55
C LYS A 240 6.01 -21.49 -13.59
N LYS A 241 5.63 -22.63 -14.17
CA LYS A 241 6.57 -23.75 -14.40
C LYS A 241 7.76 -23.33 -15.27
N LYS A 242 7.54 -22.53 -16.31
CA LYS A 242 8.61 -22.04 -17.22
C LYS A 242 9.50 -21.00 -16.53
N GLU A 243 8.92 -20.13 -15.72
CA GLU A 243 9.67 -19.22 -14.85
C GLU A 243 10.56 -19.99 -13.87
N VAL A 244 10.02 -21.01 -13.19
CA VAL A 244 10.78 -21.89 -12.27
C VAL A 244 11.88 -22.65 -12.99
N GLU A 245 11.61 -23.24 -14.15
CA GLU A 245 12.62 -24.00 -14.91
C GLU A 245 13.75 -23.07 -15.40
N SER A 246 13.45 -21.87 -15.89
CA SER A 246 14.49 -20.88 -16.25
C SER A 246 15.29 -20.37 -15.04
N SER A 247 14.67 -20.29 -13.86
CA SER A 247 15.35 -19.94 -12.61
C SER A 247 16.28 -21.06 -12.14
N LYS A 248 15.89 -22.32 -12.36
CA LYS A 248 16.67 -23.53 -12.09
C LYS A 248 17.86 -23.67 -13.04
N GLU A 249 17.68 -23.38 -14.34
CA GLU A 249 18.79 -23.28 -15.31
C GLU A 249 19.81 -22.23 -14.87
N GLN A 250 19.36 -21.04 -14.44
CA GLN A 250 20.23 -19.99 -13.90
C GLN A 250 21.00 -20.48 -12.66
N LEU A 251 20.32 -21.10 -11.69
CA LEU A 251 20.97 -21.68 -10.50
C LEU A 251 21.98 -22.78 -10.86
N GLU A 252 21.73 -23.60 -11.88
CA GLU A 252 22.69 -24.61 -12.34
C GLU A 252 23.94 -23.97 -12.99
N THR A 253 23.78 -22.87 -13.74
CA THR A 253 24.94 -22.11 -14.27
C THR A 253 25.73 -21.43 -13.15
N MET A 254 25.06 -20.81 -12.17
CA MET A 254 25.72 -20.22 -11.00
C MET A 254 26.46 -21.28 -10.17
N GLY A 255 25.89 -22.48 -10.00
CA GLY A 255 26.54 -23.60 -9.32
C GLY A 255 27.84 -24.05 -10.00
N LYS A 256 27.85 -24.12 -11.33
CA LYS A 256 29.06 -24.43 -12.13
C LYS A 256 30.13 -23.35 -12.01
N GLU A 257 29.73 -22.08 -12.04
CA GLU A 257 30.67 -20.97 -11.75
C GLU A 257 31.25 -21.05 -10.33
N LEU A 258 30.44 -21.43 -9.34
CA LEU A 258 30.87 -21.55 -7.95
C LEU A 258 31.90 -22.68 -7.79
N GLN A 259 31.65 -23.85 -8.40
CA GLN A 259 32.59 -24.97 -8.42
C GLN A 259 33.92 -24.62 -9.08
N GLU A 260 33.92 -23.87 -10.19
CA GLU A 260 35.18 -23.44 -10.83
C GLU A 260 35.91 -22.39 -9.98
N LYS A 261 35.17 -21.48 -9.30
CA LYS A 261 35.75 -20.54 -8.33
C LYS A 261 36.37 -21.27 -7.13
N GLU A 262 35.72 -22.31 -6.60
CA GLU A 262 36.26 -23.18 -5.54
C GLU A 262 37.50 -23.96 -6.01
N ARG A 263 37.48 -24.47 -7.25
CA ARG A 263 38.63 -25.15 -7.87
C ARG A 263 39.84 -24.22 -7.96
N VAL A 264 39.64 -23.00 -8.48
CA VAL A 264 40.68 -21.96 -8.59
C VAL A 264 41.15 -21.49 -7.20
N LEU A 265 40.26 -21.34 -6.21
CA LEU A 265 40.63 -20.99 -4.85
C LEU A 265 41.51 -22.09 -4.22
N THR A 266 41.14 -23.36 -4.40
CA THR A 266 41.90 -24.53 -3.92
C THR A 266 43.26 -24.64 -4.60
N GLU A 267 43.35 -24.31 -5.89
CA GLU A 267 44.61 -24.26 -6.64
C GLU A 267 45.50 -23.11 -6.14
N ASN A 268 44.94 -21.92 -5.93
CA ASN A 268 45.65 -20.78 -5.35
C ASN A 268 46.19 -21.08 -3.94
N ILE A 269 45.40 -21.70 -3.05
CA ILE A 269 45.84 -22.11 -1.71
C ILE A 269 47.07 -23.01 -1.78
N LYS A 270 47.09 -24.00 -2.69
CA LYS A 270 48.27 -24.85 -2.90
C LYS A 270 49.50 -24.06 -3.36
N THR A 271 49.34 -23.02 -4.18
CA THR A 271 50.47 -22.16 -4.57
C THR A 271 50.98 -21.26 -3.42
N VAL A 272 50.13 -20.95 -2.45
CA VAL A 272 50.51 -20.23 -1.22
C VAL A 272 51.27 -21.18 -0.30
N GLU A 273 50.74 -22.39 -0.02
CA GLU A 273 51.45 -23.41 0.77
C GLU A 273 52.86 -23.73 0.26
N VAL A 274 53.06 -23.76 -1.06
CA VAL A 274 54.39 -23.98 -1.66
C VAL A 274 55.32 -22.78 -1.40
N LYS A 275 54.82 -21.55 -1.51
CA LYS A 275 55.58 -20.33 -1.22
C LYS A 275 55.92 -20.17 0.26
N ASP A 276 55.02 -20.61 1.15
CA ASP A 276 55.24 -20.58 2.59
C ASP A 276 56.33 -21.60 2.99
N ARG A 277 56.34 -22.79 2.38
CA ARG A 277 57.45 -23.76 2.53
C ARG A 277 58.77 -23.21 2.00
N GLU A 278 58.77 -22.58 0.83
CA GLU A 278 59.95 -21.87 0.30
C GLU A 278 60.41 -20.72 1.23
N LEU A 279 59.49 -20.05 1.93
CA LEU A 279 59.80 -19.00 2.88
C LEU A 279 60.46 -19.60 4.14
N GLU A 280 59.87 -20.65 4.72
CA GLU A 280 60.44 -21.38 5.85
C GLU A 280 61.87 -21.90 5.56
N GLU A 281 62.13 -22.43 4.36
CA GLU A 281 63.48 -22.86 3.96
C GLU A 281 64.46 -21.68 3.88
N LYS A 282 64.03 -20.55 3.33
CA LYS A 282 64.83 -19.31 3.27
C LYS A 282 65.06 -18.72 4.67
N GLU A 283 64.11 -18.83 5.58
CA GLU A 283 64.27 -18.41 6.98
C GLU A 283 65.22 -19.32 7.75
N LYS A 284 65.15 -20.65 7.55
CA LYS A 284 66.11 -21.62 8.13
C LYS A 284 67.53 -21.32 7.65
N LEU A 285 67.74 -21.16 6.34
CA LEU A 285 69.03 -20.75 5.76
C LEU A 285 69.50 -19.38 6.28
N LEU A 286 68.59 -18.43 6.50
CA LEU A 286 68.91 -17.12 7.09
C LEU A 286 69.30 -17.23 8.57
N THR A 287 68.73 -18.16 9.34
CA THR A 287 69.18 -18.44 10.72
C THR A 287 70.54 -19.14 10.74
N GLU A 288 70.78 -20.11 9.86
CA GLU A 288 72.09 -20.77 9.71
C GLU A 288 73.17 -19.76 9.33
N LEU A 289 72.92 -18.86 8.36
CA LEU A 289 73.84 -17.77 8.01
C LEU A 289 74.08 -16.77 9.14
N LYS A 290 73.09 -16.50 10.00
CA LYS A 290 73.27 -15.66 11.21
C LYS A 290 74.13 -16.37 12.26
N ASP A 291 73.95 -17.67 12.43
CA ASP A 291 74.75 -18.48 13.36
C ASP A 291 76.18 -18.67 12.84
N GLU A 292 76.38 -18.85 11.53
CA GLU A 292 77.71 -18.81 10.91
C GLU A 292 78.36 -17.44 11.05
N LEU A 293 77.64 -16.34 10.81
CA LEU A 293 78.17 -14.98 10.97
C LEU A 293 78.50 -14.66 12.42
N THR A 294 77.69 -15.08 13.40
CA THR A 294 78.02 -14.88 14.83
C THR A 294 79.12 -15.82 15.30
N GLN A 295 79.23 -17.04 14.78
CA GLN A 295 80.40 -17.90 15.00
C GLN A 295 81.67 -17.34 14.35
N ARG A 296 81.58 -16.78 13.14
CA ARG A 296 82.72 -16.12 12.46
C ARG A 296 83.11 -14.84 13.19
N THR A 297 82.14 -14.08 13.72
CA THR A 297 82.40 -12.89 14.54
C THR A 297 83.04 -13.29 15.86
N LYS A 298 82.56 -14.33 16.55
CA LYS A 298 83.20 -14.88 17.76
C LYS A 298 84.61 -15.39 17.47
N LYS A 299 84.82 -16.11 16.36
CA LYS A 299 86.15 -16.54 15.91
C LYS A 299 87.06 -15.35 15.56
N LEU A 300 86.55 -14.30 14.91
CA LEU A 300 87.30 -13.07 14.64
C LEU A 300 87.57 -12.28 15.92
N GLU A 301 86.68 -12.29 16.92
CA GLU A 301 86.93 -11.74 18.25
C GLU A 301 87.93 -12.56 19.05
N GLU A 302 87.92 -13.89 18.92
CA GLU A 302 88.88 -14.81 19.55
C GLU A 302 90.23 -14.75 18.84
N GLU A 303 90.26 -14.60 17.51
CA GLU A 303 91.44 -14.30 16.69
C GLU A 303 91.96 -12.88 16.99
N LEU A 304 91.10 -11.89 17.24
CA LEU A 304 91.52 -10.54 17.68
C LEU A 304 91.92 -10.50 19.15
N LYS A 305 91.31 -11.32 20.03
CA LYS A 305 91.76 -11.49 21.42
C LYS A 305 93.06 -12.30 21.46
N LEU A 306 93.25 -13.27 20.58
CA LEU A 306 94.48 -14.04 20.45
C LEU A 306 95.56 -13.19 19.81
N GLN A 307 95.31 -12.50 18.70
CA GLN A 307 96.22 -11.49 18.14
C GLN A 307 96.48 -10.35 19.12
N LYS A 308 95.51 -9.93 19.94
CA LYS A 308 95.76 -8.97 21.00
C LYS A 308 96.59 -9.58 22.12
N VAL A 309 96.41 -10.85 22.49
CA VAL A 309 97.24 -11.57 23.48
C VAL A 309 98.58 -12.03 22.89
N GLU A 310 98.73 -12.07 21.57
CA GLU A 310 99.96 -12.35 20.82
C GLU A 310 100.69 -11.08 20.41
N MET A 311 100.01 -9.94 20.35
CA MET A 311 100.57 -8.58 20.28
C MET A 311 100.81 -8.02 21.68
N GLU A 312 100.08 -8.43 22.71
CA GLU A 312 100.38 -8.18 24.13
C GLU A 312 101.43 -9.17 24.62
N LYS A 313 101.44 -10.44 24.17
CA LYS A 313 102.65 -11.26 24.28
C LYS A 313 103.74 -10.62 23.46
N SER A 314 103.64 -10.35 22.16
CA SER A 314 104.67 -9.63 21.38
C SER A 314 104.87 -8.17 21.78
N LEU A 315 104.22 -7.64 22.83
CA LEU A 315 104.60 -6.40 23.51
C LEU A 315 105.18 -6.68 24.90
N LEU A 316 104.87 -7.81 25.52
CA LEU A 316 105.59 -8.42 26.64
C LEU A 316 106.87 -9.15 26.17
N GLU A 317 106.95 -9.41 24.86
CA GLU A 317 107.83 -10.27 24.03
C GLU A 317 108.43 -9.48 22.84
N LYS A 318 108.02 -8.21 22.66
CA LYS A 318 108.91 -7.06 22.35
C LYS A 318 109.32 -6.28 23.60
N ASN A 319 108.64 -6.41 24.74
CA ASN A 319 109.36 -6.37 26.02
C ASN A 319 110.18 -7.66 26.23
N LYS A 320 110.09 -8.63 25.28
CA LYS A 320 111.17 -9.53 24.83
C LYS A 320 111.84 -9.23 23.46
N GLU A 321 111.95 -7.94 23.17
CA GLU A 321 113.13 -7.31 22.54
C GLU A 321 113.66 -6.16 23.42
N LEU A 322 113.16 -5.97 24.66
CA LEU A 322 113.41 -4.74 25.43
C LEU A 322 113.72 -4.92 26.93
N ASN A 323 112.95 -5.67 27.72
CA ASN A 323 113.44 -6.20 29.01
C ASN A 323 114.24 -7.48 28.80
N ASP A 324 113.82 -8.19 27.77
CA ASP A 324 114.47 -9.32 27.21
C ASP A 324 114.73 -8.93 25.77
N ILE A 325 115.75 -8.19 25.37
CA ILE A 325 116.36 -8.80 24.19
C ILE A 325 116.79 -10.22 24.73
N LYS A 326 115.82 -11.30 24.61
CA LYS A 326 115.48 -12.81 25.04
C LYS A 326 114.20 -13.76 24.49
N GLU A 327 113.05 -14.26 25.18
CA GLU A 327 112.27 -15.66 25.08
C GLU A 327 110.68 -16.12 24.65
N GLN A 328 109.73 -16.95 25.35
CA GLN A 328 108.61 -18.00 24.84
C GLN A 328 107.03 -18.31 25.39
N VAL A 329 106.16 -19.41 25.03
CA VAL A 329 104.72 -19.97 25.61
C VAL A 329 103.70 -21.19 25.00
N LYS A 330 102.29 -21.42 25.29
CA LYS A 330 101.31 -22.75 25.34
C LYS A 330 99.67 -22.88 24.92
N ASN A 331 98.78 -24.03 25.03
CA ASN A 331 97.18 -24.26 24.78
C ASN A 331 96.25 -25.70 24.95
N LYS A 332 94.88 -25.98 24.52
CA LYS A 332 93.70 -27.08 24.89
C LYS A 332 92.44 -27.53 23.86
N ASP A 333 91.21 -28.32 23.82
CA ASP A 333 90.11 -29.31 24.51
C ASP A 333 88.84 -30.13 23.67
N ILE A 334 87.71 -30.89 24.17
CA ILE A 334 86.68 -31.98 23.51
C ILE A 334 84.99 -32.21 23.76
N LYS A 335 84.11 -33.29 23.31
CA LYS A 335 82.48 -33.52 23.23
C LYS A 335 81.58 -34.99 23.21
N LEU A 336 80.16 -35.21 22.97
CA LEU A 336 79.07 -36.41 23.26
C LEU A 336 77.68 -36.90 22.36
N LYS A 337 76.49 -37.67 22.74
CA LYS A 337 75.23 -38.37 21.94
C LYS A 337 73.90 -39.32 22.48
N GLU A 338 72.75 -39.76 21.71
CA GLU A 338 71.64 -41.00 21.62
C GLU A 338 69.92 -41.15 21.78
N ASN A 339 69.01 -42.21 21.34
CA ASN A 339 67.37 -42.41 21.30
C ASN A 339 66.41 -43.82 20.95
N GLU A 340 64.96 -44.05 21.04
CA GLU A 340 63.94 -45.31 20.71
C GLU A 340 62.20 -45.41 20.69
N VAL A 341 61.28 -46.44 20.20
CA VAL A 341 59.61 -46.63 20.09
C VAL A 341 58.61 -48.00 19.73
N ILE A 342 57.15 -48.24 19.89
CA ILE A 342 56.09 -49.44 19.43
C ILE A 342 54.36 -49.57 19.65
N ILE A 343 53.34 -50.44 19.01
CA ILE A 343 51.71 -50.73 19.24
C ILE A 343 50.65 -51.91 18.51
N LYS A 344 49.25 -52.28 18.77
CA LYS A 344 48.20 -53.45 18.18
C LYS A 344 46.51 -53.83 18.45
N GLU A 345 45.51 -54.37 17.52
CA GLU A 345 44.17 -55.39 17.33
C GLU A 345 42.48 -55.54 17.74
N HIS A 346 41.46 -56.36 17.06
CA HIS A 346 40.03 -57.17 17.38
C HIS A 346 38.49 -57.11 16.57
N LEU A 347 37.18 -57.78 16.49
CA LEU A 347 36.03 -58.89 16.95
C LEU A 347 34.58 -59.36 16.08
N GLU A 348 33.36 -60.06 16.49
CA GLU A 348 32.10 -60.82 15.73
C GLU A 348 30.46 -60.99 16.19
N SER A 349 29.34 -61.17 15.32
CA SER A 349 27.98 -62.00 15.43
C SER A 349 26.46 -61.54 15.00
N ILE A 350 25.70 -62.36 14.19
CA ILE A 350 24.19 -62.55 13.84
C ILE A 350 23.17 -61.41 13.46
N SER A 351 22.61 -61.42 12.21
CA SER A 351 21.17 -61.66 11.84
C SER A 351 20.89 -61.62 10.30
N THR A 352 19.85 -62.32 9.82
CA THR A 352 19.44 -62.52 8.38
C THR A 352 18.68 -61.33 7.77
N ARG A 353 18.76 -60.96 6.46
CA ARG A 353 18.90 -61.65 5.15
C ARG A 353 17.57 -61.90 4.40
N ASP A 354 17.29 -60.97 3.48
CA ASP A 354 16.68 -61.06 2.13
C ASP A 354 15.43 -61.91 1.81
N LEU A 355 14.49 -61.16 1.24
CA LEU A 355 13.35 -61.49 0.38
C LEU A 355 13.43 -62.77 -0.50
N THR A 356 12.45 -63.65 -0.26
CA THR A 356 11.53 -64.29 -1.25
C THR A 356 12.04 -64.66 -2.66
N LEU A 357 11.96 -65.97 -3.02
CA LEU A 357 11.14 -66.50 -4.15
C LEU A 357 11.39 -68.00 -4.42
N LYS A 358 10.37 -68.86 -4.22
CA LYS A 358 9.98 -70.00 -5.11
C LYS A 358 8.90 -70.92 -4.52
N ASN A 359 7.90 -71.25 -5.35
CA ASN A 359 6.93 -72.36 -5.24
C ASN A 359 5.97 -72.26 -4.01
N THR A 360 4.70 -72.65 -4.09
CA THR A 360 4.05 -73.71 -4.88
C THR A 360 2.81 -73.25 -5.66
N ASN A 361 2.28 -74.15 -6.50
CA ASN A 361 1.08 -74.00 -7.31
C ASN A 361 0.28 -75.31 -7.20
N GLU A 362 -0.96 -75.28 -6.71
CA GLU A 362 -1.74 -76.49 -6.44
C GLU A 362 -2.94 -76.67 -7.37
N ARG A 363 -3.21 -77.94 -7.67
CA ARG A 363 -4.25 -78.40 -8.61
C ARG A 363 -5.64 -78.28 -7.97
N LEU A 364 -6.66 -77.78 -8.69
CA LEU A 364 -7.46 -78.49 -9.72
C LEU A 364 -8.36 -79.59 -9.13
N GLU A 365 -9.63 -79.61 -9.58
CA GLU A 365 -10.71 -80.56 -9.24
C GLU A 365 -11.22 -80.44 -7.77
N SER A 366 -12.47 -80.04 -7.53
CA SER A 366 -13.66 -80.73 -8.05
C SER A 366 -14.97 -79.91 -7.95
N VAL A 367 -16.06 -80.48 -8.49
CA VAL A 367 -17.47 -80.03 -8.40
C VAL A 367 -17.79 -78.71 -9.13
N THR A 368 -18.30 -78.84 -10.36
CA THR A 368 -19.13 -77.81 -10.99
C THR A 368 -20.17 -78.49 -11.90
N LYS A 369 -21.46 -78.42 -11.49
CA LYS A 369 -22.66 -78.92 -12.22
C LYS A 369 -22.69 -80.45 -12.40
N GLU A 370 -23.78 -81.19 -12.12
CA GLU A 370 -25.22 -81.02 -12.39
C GLU A 370 -25.64 -81.11 -13.87
N LEU A 371 -26.71 -81.88 -14.10
CA LEU A 371 -27.51 -82.02 -15.33
C LEU A 371 -26.86 -82.70 -16.56
N GLN A 372 -27.04 -84.02 -16.64
CA GLN A 372 -27.40 -84.71 -17.89
C GLN A 372 -28.56 -85.71 -17.64
N GLU A 373 -29.29 -86.03 -18.72
CA GLU A 373 -30.50 -86.86 -18.91
C GLU A 373 -30.88 -87.94 -17.86
N LYS A 374 -32.15 -88.29 -17.58
CA LYS A 374 -33.47 -88.01 -18.19
C LYS A 374 -33.82 -88.67 -19.54
N ASN A 375 -33.70 -89.99 -19.61
CA ASN A 375 -34.33 -90.91 -20.60
C ASN A 375 -34.36 -92.34 -19.98
N THR A 376 -35.32 -93.26 -20.20
CA THR A 376 -36.59 -93.30 -20.97
C THR A 376 -37.58 -94.28 -20.30
N GLN A 377 -38.87 -94.24 -20.69
CA GLN A 377 -39.94 -95.13 -20.18
C GLN A 377 -40.21 -96.35 -21.11
N LEU A 378 -40.94 -97.35 -20.59
CA LEU A 378 -41.84 -98.31 -21.29
C LEU A 378 -41.28 -99.41 -22.21
N GLU A 379 -41.37 -100.67 -21.76
CA GLU A 379 -41.74 -101.83 -22.61
C GLU A 379 -42.61 -102.88 -21.85
N LYS A 380 -43.77 -103.21 -22.45
CA LYS A 380 -44.49 -104.53 -22.48
C LYS A 380 -45.25 -105.09 -21.24
N ASN A 381 -46.57 -105.31 -21.44
CA ASN A 381 -47.52 -106.17 -20.67
C ASN A 381 -47.88 -107.44 -21.50
N ASN A 382 -48.46 -108.53 -20.93
CA ASN A 382 -49.38 -109.49 -21.64
C ASN A 382 -49.99 -110.70 -20.83
N ASN A 383 -51.15 -111.23 -21.31
CA ASN A 383 -51.78 -112.62 -21.19
C ASN A 383 -52.99 -112.96 -20.23
N LEU A 384 -53.93 -113.87 -20.65
CA LEU A 384 -55.31 -114.12 -20.06
C LEU A 384 -56.15 -115.41 -20.56
N LEU A 385 -56.97 -116.10 -19.69
CA LEU A 385 -58.28 -116.91 -19.77
C LEU A 385 -58.71 -118.09 -20.77
N ARG A 386 -59.68 -119.05 -20.41
CA ARG A 386 -60.70 -119.85 -21.28
C ARG A 386 -61.67 -121.03 -20.72
N GLU A 387 -62.87 -121.33 -21.40
CA GLU A 387 -63.63 -122.66 -21.77
C GLU A 387 -65.12 -123.19 -21.25
N LYS A 388 -66.21 -123.56 -22.10
CA LYS A 388 -67.61 -124.31 -21.86
C LYS A 388 -68.80 -124.47 -23.02
N GLU A 389 -69.84 -125.44 -23.06
CA GLU A 389 -71.10 -125.55 -24.04
C GLU A 389 -72.40 -126.61 -23.89
N ARG A 390 -73.60 -126.52 -24.66
CA ARG A 390 -74.70 -127.50 -25.33
C ARG A 390 -76.18 -128.12 -24.93
N GLU A 391 -77.16 -128.28 -25.94
CA GLU A 391 -78.38 -129.19 -26.46
C GLU A 391 -79.87 -129.68 -25.92
N LEU A 392 -80.98 -129.94 -26.77
CA LEU A 392 -82.35 -130.75 -26.57
C LEU A 392 -83.58 -130.85 -27.69
N GLU A 393 -84.66 -131.78 -27.68
CA GLU A 393 -85.92 -131.91 -28.64
C GLU A 393 -87.28 -132.81 -28.31
N LYS A 394 -88.50 -132.82 -29.06
CA LYS A 394 -89.70 -133.87 -29.19
C LYS A 394 -91.13 -133.57 -29.95
N LYS A 395 -92.17 -134.51 -30.19
CA LYS A 395 -93.53 -134.41 -30.99
C LYS A 395 -94.73 -135.52 -30.88
N GLU A 396 -96.09 -135.33 -31.23
CA GLU A 396 -97.19 -136.39 -31.63
C GLU A 396 -98.57 -136.05 -32.48
N LYS A 397 -99.78 -136.82 -32.54
CA LYS A 397 -101.13 -136.63 -33.37
C LYS A 397 -102.50 -137.53 -33.13
N GLU A 398 -103.77 -137.35 -33.71
CA GLU A 398 -104.99 -138.35 -33.98
C GLU A 398 -106.44 -137.88 -34.63
N VAL A 399 -107.49 -138.75 -35.05
CA VAL A 399 -108.92 -138.46 -35.70
C VAL A 399 -110.03 -139.69 -35.81
N GLU A 400 -111.32 -139.91 -36.36
CA GLU A 400 -112.58 -139.37 -37.16
C GLU A 400 -113.95 -140.30 -37.30
N SER A 401 -115.22 -139.83 -37.71
CA SER A 401 -116.43 -140.45 -38.54
C SER A 401 -117.95 -140.85 -38.07
N SER A 402 -119.09 -140.82 -38.91
CA SER A 402 -120.46 -141.62 -38.93
C SER A 402 -121.84 -141.08 -39.65
N LYS A 403 -122.96 -141.88 -40.02
CA LYS A 403 -124.43 -141.51 -40.51
C LYS A 403 -125.57 -142.67 -40.76
N GLU A 404 -126.95 -142.43 -40.83
CA GLU A 404 -128.12 -143.35 -41.35
C GLU A 404 -129.59 -142.79 -41.86
N GLN A 405 -130.60 -143.65 -42.37
CA GLN A 405 -132.16 -143.88 -42.62
C GLN A 405 -133.44 -142.95 -43.05
N LEU A 406 -134.60 -143.50 -43.64
CA LEU A 406 -136.08 -143.00 -43.80
C LEU A 406 -137.26 -143.90 -44.52
N GLU A 407 -138.63 -143.56 -44.60
CA GLU A 407 -139.83 -144.33 -45.26
C GLU A 407 -141.33 -143.66 -45.47
N THR A 408 -142.39 -144.29 -46.13
CA THR A 408 -143.79 -143.90 -46.70
C THR A 408 -144.71 -142.87 -45.99
N LEU A 409 -144.37 -142.45 -44.78
CA LEU A 409 -145.00 -141.28 -44.14
C LEU A 409 -144.82 -139.98 -44.96
N GLU A 410 -143.89 -140.00 -45.92
CA GLU A 410 -143.36 -138.83 -46.61
C GLU A 410 -144.40 -137.89 -47.21
N LYS A 411 -145.57 -138.33 -47.68
CA LYS A 411 -146.43 -137.47 -48.54
C LYS A 411 -147.36 -136.50 -47.80
N GLU A 412 -148.03 -136.91 -46.73
CA GLU A 412 -148.70 -135.92 -45.83
C GLU A 412 -147.66 -135.19 -44.96
N LEU A 413 -146.52 -135.83 -44.72
CA LEU A 413 -145.34 -135.18 -44.18
C LEU A 413 -144.75 -134.18 -45.20
N GLN A 414 -145.07 -134.23 -46.50
CA GLN A 414 -144.51 -133.36 -47.55
C GLN A 414 -145.14 -131.96 -47.54
N ASP A 415 -146.47 -131.88 -47.45
CA ASP A 415 -147.17 -130.58 -47.39
C ASP A 415 -146.90 -129.90 -46.05
N LYS A 416 -146.97 -130.64 -44.93
CA LYS A 416 -146.50 -130.14 -43.62
C LYS A 416 -145.00 -129.88 -43.60
N SER A 417 -144.19 -130.61 -44.37
CA SER A 417 -142.76 -130.29 -44.56
C SER A 417 -142.63 -128.96 -45.28
N SER A 418 -143.42 -128.63 -46.30
CA SER A 418 -143.27 -127.36 -47.02
C SER A 418 -143.48 -126.14 -46.10
N GLU A 419 -144.45 -126.21 -45.18
CA GLU A 419 -144.71 -125.16 -44.19
C GLU A 419 -143.67 -125.18 -43.04
N LEU A 420 -143.29 -126.36 -42.54
CA LEU A 420 -142.16 -126.53 -41.61
C LEU A 420 -140.82 -126.13 -42.23
N GLN A 421 -140.66 -126.20 -43.55
CA GLN A 421 -139.44 -125.87 -44.30
C GLN A 421 -139.34 -124.36 -44.50
N LYS A 422 -140.46 -123.67 -44.74
CA LYS A 422 -140.52 -122.21 -44.68
C LYS A 422 -140.19 -121.71 -43.27
N ASN A 423 -140.87 -122.24 -42.25
CA ASN A 423 -140.59 -121.89 -40.85
C ASN A 423 -139.16 -122.28 -40.42
N ARG A 424 -138.60 -123.40 -40.91
CA ARG A 424 -137.19 -123.76 -40.70
C ARG A 424 -136.23 -122.83 -41.42
N MET A 425 -136.55 -122.29 -42.59
CA MET A 425 -135.70 -121.32 -43.27
C MET A 425 -135.71 -119.96 -42.57
N GLU A 426 -136.86 -119.50 -42.08
CA GLU A 426 -136.97 -118.29 -41.26
C GLU A 426 -136.28 -118.47 -39.89
N GLN A 427 -136.45 -119.61 -39.23
CA GLN A 427 -135.77 -119.95 -37.98
C GLN A 427 -134.25 -120.15 -38.17
N LYS A 428 -133.82 -120.71 -39.31
CA LYS A 428 -132.40 -120.83 -39.67
C LYS A 428 -131.79 -119.46 -39.95
N SER A 429 -132.47 -118.60 -40.69
CA SER A 429 -132.08 -117.20 -40.93
C SER A 429 -131.92 -116.44 -39.61
N SER A 430 -132.91 -116.53 -38.72
CA SER A 430 -132.84 -115.89 -37.39
C SER A 430 -131.74 -116.49 -36.50
N LYS A 431 -131.44 -117.79 -36.65
CA LYS A 431 -130.32 -118.43 -35.95
C LYS A 431 -128.97 -117.99 -36.50
N GLU A 432 -128.82 -117.85 -37.82
CA GLU A 432 -127.60 -117.34 -38.46
C GLU A 432 -127.38 -115.84 -38.13
N GLN A 433 -128.46 -115.06 -37.98
CA GLN A 433 -128.42 -113.70 -37.41
C GLN A 433 -128.02 -113.69 -35.92
N LEU A 434 -128.52 -114.62 -35.11
CA LEU A 434 -128.11 -114.74 -33.70
C LEU A 434 -126.67 -115.22 -33.54
N ASP A 435 -126.19 -116.15 -34.36
CA ASP A 435 -124.81 -116.66 -34.30
C ASP A 435 -123.80 -115.66 -34.91
N THR A 436 -124.22 -114.74 -35.80
CA THR A 436 -123.41 -113.58 -36.21
C THR A 436 -123.38 -112.49 -35.13
N LEU A 437 -124.53 -112.10 -34.57
CA LEU A 437 -124.59 -111.17 -33.44
C LEU A 437 -123.82 -111.68 -32.21
N ARG A 438 -123.80 -112.99 -31.95
CA ARG A 438 -122.97 -113.61 -30.91
C ARG A 438 -121.48 -113.48 -31.18
N LYS A 439 -121.03 -113.66 -32.42
CA LYS A 439 -119.63 -113.45 -32.81
C LYS A 439 -119.22 -111.98 -32.67
N GLU A 440 -120.08 -111.06 -33.09
CA GLU A 440 -119.87 -109.63 -32.85
C GLU A 440 -119.81 -109.29 -31.36
N LEU A 441 -120.67 -109.87 -30.53
CA LEU A 441 -120.67 -109.66 -29.09
C LEU A 441 -119.40 -110.22 -28.45
N GLN A 442 -118.97 -111.43 -28.82
CA GLN A 442 -117.71 -112.02 -28.37
C GLN A 442 -116.49 -111.18 -28.79
N GLU A 443 -116.47 -110.63 -30.00
CA GLU A 443 -115.37 -109.77 -30.45
C GLU A 443 -115.40 -108.39 -29.75
N LYS A 444 -116.59 -107.80 -29.54
CA LYS A 444 -116.76 -106.59 -28.73
C LYS A 444 -116.31 -106.83 -27.28
N GLU A 445 -116.63 -107.98 -26.68
CA GLU A 445 -116.11 -108.39 -25.37
C GLU A 445 -114.59 -108.62 -25.38
N ARG A 446 -114.02 -109.20 -26.44
CA ARG A 446 -112.57 -109.41 -26.59
C ARG A 446 -111.85 -108.07 -26.60
N VAL A 447 -112.33 -107.13 -27.42
CA VAL A 447 -111.83 -105.74 -27.48
C VAL A 447 -112.05 -105.00 -26.16
N LEU A 448 -113.16 -105.22 -25.44
CA LEU A 448 -113.37 -104.61 -24.13
C LEU A 448 -112.34 -105.09 -23.09
N ARG A 449 -112.08 -106.41 -23.05
CA ARG A 449 -111.06 -107.01 -22.17
C ARG A 449 -109.64 -106.56 -22.54
N GLU A 450 -109.37 -106.33 -23.82
CA GLU A 450 -108.11 -105.81 -24.32
C GLU A 450 -107.92 -104.33 -23.94
N ASN A 451 -108.96 -103.49 -24.12
CA ASN A 451 -108.98 -102.10 -23.67
C ASN A 451 -108.80 -101.97 -22.16
N ILE A 452 -109.49 -102.79 -21.35
CA ILE A 452 -109.34 -102.81 -19.88
C ILE A 452 -107.87 -103.04 -19.50
N LYS A 453 -107.18 -104.01 -20.12
CA LYS A 453 -105.74 -104.22 -19.87
C LYS A 453 -104.89 -103.00 -20.25
N THR A 454 -105.23 -102.27 -21.32
CA THR A 454 -104.49 -101.04 -21.66
C THR A 454 -104.74 -99.89 -20.67
N VAL A 455 -105.87 -99.90 -19.97
CA VAL A 455 -106.15 -98.97 -18.86
C VAL A 455 -105.38 -99.40 -17.61
N GLU A 456 -105.45 -100.67 -17.22
CA GLU A 456 -104.69 -101.24 -16.09
C GLU A 456 -103.16 -101.03 -16.20
N VAL A 457 -102.61 -100.97 -17.42
CA VAL A 457 -101.21 -100.61 -17.66
C VAL A 457 -100.97 -99.11 -17.51
N LYS A 458 -101.86 -98.26 -18.04
CA LYS A 458 -101.76 -96.80 -17.93
C LYS A 458 -101.95 -96.29 -16.51
N ASP A 459 -102.80 -96.94 -15.72
CA ASP A 459 -103.01 -96.60 -14.31
C ASP A 459 -101.76 -96.92 -13.48
N LYS A 460 -101.04 -98.02 -13.80
CA LYS A 460 -99.73 -98.33 -13.19
C LYS A 460 -98.64 -97.35 -13.63
N GLU A 461 -98.59 -97.00 -14.92
CA GLU A 461 -97.71 -95.93 -15.40
C GLU A 461 -98.02 -94.58 -14.72
N LEU A 462 -99.28 -94.32 -14.37
CA LEU A 462 -99.69 -93.10 -13.66
C LEU A 462 -99.24 -93.16 -12.20
N GLU A 463 -99.46 -94.26 -11.49
CA GLU A 463 -98.94 -94.47 -10.13
C GLU A 463 -97.41 -94.31 -10.05
N GLU A 464 -96.66 -94.82 -11.03
CA GLU A 464 -95.20 -94.65 -11.10
C GLU A 464 -94.80 -93.19 -11.34
N LYS A 465 -95.51 -92.48 -12.23
CA LYS A 465 -95.30 -91.04 -12.47
C LYS A 465 -95.68 -90.19 -11.26
N GLU A 466 -96.70 -90.57 -10.49
CA GLU A 466 -97.08 -89.89 -9.25
C GLU A 466 -96.05 -90.10 -8.14
N LYS A 467 -95.48 -91.31 -8.00
CA LYS A 467 -94.36 -91.60 -7.08
C LYS A 467 -93.12 -90.75 -7.42
N LEU A 468 -92.70 -90.75 -8.69
CA LEU A 468 -91.60 -89.89 -9.17
C LEU A 468 -91.90 -88.39 -8.96
N LEU A 469 -93.15 -87.96 -9.12
CA LEU A 469 -93.56 -86.58 -8.86
C LEU A 469 -93.54 -86.23 -7.36
N THR A 470 -93.78 -87.17 -6.45
CA THR A 470 -93.56 -86.95 -5.01
C THR A 470 -92.08 -86.90 -4.65
N GLU A 471 -91.26 -87.80 -5.18
CA GLU A 471 -89.80 -87.81 -4.95
C GLU A 471 -89.16 -86.50 -5.42
N LEU A 472 -89.48 -86.03 -6.64
CA LEU A 472 -88.99 -84.75 -7.15
C LEU A 472 -89.46 -83.53 -6.35
N LYS A 473 -90.64 -83.58 -5.70
CA LYS A 473 -91.10 -82.51 -4.79
C LYS A 473 -90.30 -82.53 -3.48
N ASP A 474 -89.99 -83.70 -2.95
CA ASP A 474 -89.18 -83.81 -1.74
C ASP A 474 -87.72 -83.41 -2.00
N GLU A 475 -87.15 -83.75 -3.15
CA GLU A 475 -85.85 -83.21 -3.59
C GLU A 475 -85.87 -81.69 -3.75
N LEU A 476 -86.91 -81.11 -4.37
CA LEU A 476 -87.05 -79.66 -4.52
C LEU A 476 -87.18 -78.94 -3.17
N THR A 477 -87.95 -79.48 -2.22
CA THR A 477 -88.05 -78.87 -0.88
C THR A 477 -86.77 -79.02 -0.07
N GLN A 478 -86.05 -80.14 -0.19
CA GLN A 478 -84.71 -80.29 0.40
C GLN A 478 -83.69 -79.32 -0.21
N ARG A 479 -83.67 -79.16 -1.54
CA ARG A 479 -82.78 -78.21 -2.23
C ARG A 479 -83.11 -76.77 -1.85
N THR A 480 -84.39 -76.44 -1.71
CA THR A 480 -84.85 -75.11 -1.26
C THR A 480 -84.38 -74.81 0.16
N LYS A 481 -84.50 -75.76 1.10
CA LYS A 481 -83.99 -75.61 2.48
C LYS A 481 -82.47 -75.39 2.51
N LYS A 482 -81.70 -76.21 1.78
CA LYS A 482 -80.24 -76.06 1.69
C LYS A 482 -79.83 -74.68 1.14
N LEU A 483 -80.48 -74.21 0.08
CA LEU A 483 -80.24 -72.86 -0.47
C LEU A 483 -80.59 -71.74 0.53
N GLN A 484 -81.65 -71.92 1.34
CA GLN A 484 -82.00 -70.96 2.40
C GLN A 484 -80.97 -70.94 3.54
N GLU A 485 -80.41 -72.10 3.91
CA GLU A 485 -79.33 -72.22 4.91
C GLU A 485 -78.00 -71.64 4.40
N GLU A 486 -77.61 -71.96 3.16
CA GLU A 486 -76.44 -71.40 2.48
C GLU A 486 -76.51 -69.86 2.41
N LEU A 487 -77.66 -69.30 2.00
CA LEU A 487 -77.86 -67.86 1.86
C LEU A 487 -77.95 -67.14 3.22
N LYS A 488 -78.45 -67.81 4.27
CA LYS A 488 -78.39 -67.32 5.65
C LYS A 488 -76.95 -67.26 6.17
N LEU A 489 -76.14 -68.28 5.91
CA LEU A 489 -74.74 -68.33 6.32
C LEU A 489 -73.92 -67.21 5.65
N GLN A 490 -74.07 -67.04 4.33
CA GLN A 490 -73.43 -65.94 3.59
C GLN A 490 -73.81 -64.55 4.12
N LYS A 491 -75.08 -64.35 4.52
CA LYS A 491 -75.53 -63.10 5.14
C LYS A 491 -74.85 -62.84 6.48
N GLU A 492 -74.75 -63.86 7.34
CA GLU A 492 -74.06 -63.73 8.63
C GLU A 492 -72.55 -63.48 8.48
N GLU A 493 -71.90 -64.04 7.47
CA GLU A 493 -70.49 -63.76 7.14
C GLU A 493 -70.29 -62.33 6.63
N MET A 494 -71.19 -61.86 5.74
CA MET A 494 -71.17 -60.49 5.23
C MET A 494 -71.41 -59.47 6.35
N GLU A 495 -72.33 -59.74 7.28
CA GLU A 495 -72.59 -58.90 8.46
C GLU A 495 -71.38 -58.84 9.41
N LYS A 496 -70.69 -59.96 9.65
CA LYS A 496 -69.42 -59.99 10.42
C LYS A 496 -68.32 -59.18 9.72
N SER A 497 -68.21 -59.27 8.39
CA SER A 497 -67.26 -58.49 7.59
C SER A 497 -67.54 -56.98 7.65
N LEU A 498 -68.81 -56.59 7.55
CA LEU A 498 -69.26 -55.20 7.67
C LEU A 498 -69.03 -54.63 9.07
N MET A 499 -69.32 -55.41 10.12
CA MET A 499 -69.04 -55.01 11.51
C MET A 499 -67.56 -54.69 11.70
N LYS A 500 -66.68 -55.59 11.28
CA LYS A 500 -65.22 -55.42 11.39
C LYS A 500 -64.69 -54.22 10.61
N LYS A 501 -65.21 -53.98 9.39
CA LYS A 501 -64.86 -52.76 8.62
C LYS A 501 -65.39 -51.47 9.26
N ASN A 502 -66.49 -51.52 10.01
CA ASN A 502 -67.02 -50.37 10.74
C ASN A 502 -66.20 -50.06 12.00
N GLU A 503 -65.63 -51.07 12.65
CA GLU A 503 -64.62 -50.92 13.70
C GLU A 503 -63.34 -50.26 13.15
N GLU A 504 -62.75 -50.82 12.09
CA GLU A 504 -61.57 -50.24 11.39
C GLU A 504 -61.80 -48.78 10.93
N LEU A 505 -63.04 -48.44 10.53
CA LEU A 505 -63.43 -47.10 10.13
C LEU A 505 -63.52 -46.14 11.32
N ASN A 506 -63.93 -46.62 12.49
CA ASN A 506 -64.00 -45.80 13.71
C ASN A 506 -62.61 -45.58 14.30
N ASP A 507 -61.73 -46.59 14.33
CA ASP A 507 -60.32 -46.44 14.72
C ASP A 507 -59.62 -45.38 13.86
N LYS A 508 -59.88 -45.38 12.54
CA LYS A 508 -59.35 -44.37 11.61
C LYS A 508 -59.93 -42.96 11.84
N LYS A 509 -61.19 -42.84 12.28
CA LYS A 509 -61.76 -41.53 12.69
C LYS A 509 -61.11 -41.02 13.97
N GLU A 510 -60.83 -41.89 14.94
CA GLU A 510 -60.15 -41.52 16.18
C GLU A 510 -58.72 -41.03 15.89
N GLN A 511 -57.96 -41.78 15.08
CA GLN A 511 -56.63 -41.36 14.61
C GLN A 511 -56.63 -40.05 13.79
N LEU A 512 -57.75 -39.70 13.14
CA LEU A 512 -57.90 -38.41 12.46
C LEU A 512 -58.15 -37.26 13.45
N LYS A 513 -58.94 -37.47 14.51
CA LYS A 513 -59.10 -36.47 15.59
C LYS A 513 -57.76 -36.13 16.23
N ASP A 514 -56.94 -37.13 16.53
CA ASP A 514 -55.60 -36.94 17.12
C ASP A 514 -54.65 -36.15 16.20
N LYS A 515 -54.79 -36.32 14.87
CA LYS A 515 -54.05 -35.53 13.88
C LYS A 515 -54.57 -34.09 13.79
N ASP A 516 -55.88 -33.89 13.80
CA ASP A 516 -56.51 -32.56 13.81
C ASP A 516 -56.15 -31.75 15.07
N ILE A 517 -55.97 -32.41 16.22
CA ILE A 517 -55.49 -31.77 17.45
C ILE A 517 -54.04 -31.31 17.27
N LYS A 518 -53.15 -32.21 16.83
CA LYS A 518 -51.73 -31.89 16.59
C LYS A 518 -51.50 -30.84 15.51
N LEU A 519 -52.35 -30.79 14.49
CA LEU A 519 -52.32 -29.74 13.48
C LEU A 519 -52.65 -28.37 14.08
N LYS A 520 -53.61 -28.28 15.01
CA LYS A 520 -53.96 -27.03 15.71
C LYS A 520 -52.87 -26.61 16.71
N GLU A 521 -52.24 -27.56 17.39
CA GLU A 521 -51.07 -27.30 18.25
C GLU A 521 -49.91 -26.70 17.44
N ASN A 522 -49.59 -27.30 16.28
CA ASN A 522 -48.60 -26.76 15.34
C ASN A 522 -49.00 -25.37 14.80
N GLU A 523 -50.28 -25.13 14.51
CA GLU A 523 -50.79 -23.83 14.03
C GLU A 523 -50.62 -22.71 15.07
N VAL A 524 -50.65 -23.03 16.38
CA VAL A 524 -50.34 -22.08 17.46
C VAL A 524 -48.83 -21.81 17.52
N ILE A 525 -48.00 -22.86 17.52
CA ILE A 525 -46.53 -22.74 17.56
C ILE A 525 -46.01 -21.90 16.37
N ILE A 526 -46.57 -22.09 15.18
CA ILE A 526 -46.24 -21.30 13.99
C ILE A 526 -46.55 -19.80 14.18
N LYS A 527 -47.64 -19.45 14.87
CA LYS A 527 -47.99 -18.05 15.16
C LYS A 527 -47.04 -17.43 16.17
N GLU A 528 -46.69 -18.14 17.24
CA GLU A 528 -45.69 -17.70 18.22
C GLU A 528 -44.31 -17.50 17.57
N HIS A 529 -43.92 -18.37 16.63
CA HIS A 529 -42.69 -18.21 15.85
C HIS A 529 -42.75 -17.01 14.90
N LEU A 530 -43.88 -16.74 14.23
CA LEU A 530 -44.05 -15.56 13.37
C LEU A 530 -43.98 -14.25 14.16
N GLU A 531 -44.57 -14.20 15.36
CA GLU A 531 -44.45 -13.04 16.26
C GLU A 531 -43.00 -12.84 16.73
N SER A 532 -42.30 -13.93 17.08
CA SER A 532 -40.88 -13.90 17.45
C SER A 532 -39.98 -13.43 16.30
N ILE A 533 -40.25 -13.85 15.06
CA ILE A 533 -39.57 -13.36 13.85
C ILE A 533 -39.85 -11.85 13.66
N SER A 534 -41.11 -11.41 13.73
CA SER A 534 -41.45 -9.98 13.60
C SER A 534 -40.75 -9.10 14.65
N MET A 535 -40.55 -9.60 15.87
CA MET A 535 -39.79 -8.89 16.92
C MET A 535 -38.28 -8.86 16.64
N ARG A 536 -37.73 -9.91 16.02
CA ARG A 536 -36.34 -9.96 15.54
C ARG A 536 -36.10 -9.02 14.36
N ASP A 537 -37.03 -8.93 13.43
CA ASP A 537 -36.94 -8.00 12.29
C ASP A 537 -37.01 -6.53 12.75
N LEU A 538 -37.86 -6.22 13.72
CA LEU A 538 -37.92 -4.88 14.33
C LEU A 538 -36.61 -4.51 15.04
N THR A 539 -36.00 -5.45 15.76
CA THR A 539 -34.69 -5.22 16.41
C THR A 539 -33.54 -5.15 15.41
N LEU A 540 -33.54 -5.96 14.35
CA LEU A 540 -32.58 -5.87 13.25
C LEU A 540 -32.65 -4.50 12.57
N LYS A 541 -33.84 -4.03 12.20
CA LYS A 541 -34.07 -2.67 11.66
C LYS A 541 -33.46 -1.59 12.55
N ASN A 542 -33.75 -1.62 13.85
CA ASN A 542 -33.21 -0.66 14.82
C ASN A 542 -31.67 -0.74 14.94
N THR A 543 -31.07 -1.94 14.84
CA THR A 543 -29.59 -2.07 14.83
C THR A 543 -28.97 -1.57 13.53
N ASN A 544 -29.64 -1.73 12.39
CA ASN A 544 -29.14 -1.28 11.09
C ASN A 544 -29.17 0.25 10.98
N GLU A 545 -30.26 0.90 11.41
CA GLU A 545 -30.34 2.37 11.53
C GLU A 545 -29.23 2.92 12.44
N ARG A 546 -28.90 2.22 13.53
CA ARG A 546 -27.81 2.60 14.43
C ARG A 546 -26.42 2.37 13.82
N LEU A 547 -26.25 1.34 12.98
CA LEU A 547 -25.02 1.12 12.21
C LEU A 547 -24.82 2.20 11.13
N GLU A 548 -25.88 2.64 10.44
CA GLU A 548 -25.80 3.77 9.51
C GLU A 548 -25.37 5.06 10.21
N SER A 549 -25.90 5.33 11.41
CA SER A 549 -25.50 6.49 12.22
C SER A 549 -24.01 6.45 12.59
N VAL A 550 -23.53 5.31 13.11
CA VAL A 550 -22.11 5.12 13.45
C VAL A 550 -21.22 5.21 12.21
N THR A 551 -21.68 4.70 11.06
CA THR A 551 -20.94 4.77 9.80
C THR A 551 -20.76 6.22 9.32
N LYS A 552 -21.78 7.07 9.46
CA LYS A 552 -21.69 8.51 9.17
C LYS A 552 -20.71 9.22 10.10
N GLU A 553 -20.77 8.98 11.41
CA GLU A 553 -19.79 9.53 12.37
C GLU A 553 -18.34 9.12 12.04
N LEU A 554 -18.14 7.89 11.58
CA LEU A 554 -16.82 7.36 11.23
C LEU A 554 -16.31 7.96 9.92
N GLN A 555 -17.19 8.18 8.94
CA GLN A 555 -16.87 8.96 7.73
C GLN A 555 -16.49 10.41 8.08
N GLU A 556 -17.27 11.12 8.90
CA GLU A 556 -16.95 12.48 9.33
C GLU A 556 -15.59 12.55 10.03
N LYS A 557 -15.33 11.63 10.98
CA LYS A 557 -14.03 11.51 11.66
C LYS A 557 -12.88 11.24 10.69
N ASN A 558 -13.06 10.38 9.69
CA ASN A 558 -12.05 10.17 8.64
C ASN A 558 -11.77 11.45 7.85
N THR A 559 -12.78 12.18 7.37
CA THR A 559 -12.53 13.45 6.65
C THR A 559 -11.84 14.50 7.52
N GLN A 560 -12.07 14.47 8.85
CA GLN A 560 -11.36 15.35 9.77
C GLN A 560 -9.92 14.92 10.01
N LEU A 561 -9.66 13.60 10.06
CA LEU A 561 -8.32 13.03 10.19
C LEU A 561 -7.48 13.29 8.93
N GLU A 562 -8.08 13.23 7.73
CA GLU A 562 -7.45 13.66 6.47
C GLU A 562 -7.05 15.14 6.48
N LYS A 563 -7.95 16.05 6.92
CA LYS A 563 -7.63 17.48 7.09
C LYS A 563 -6.47 17.69 8.06
N ASN A 564 -6.48 16.99 9.19
CA ASN A 564 -5.41 17.06 10.19
C ASN A 564 -4.07 16.55 9.61
N ASN A 565 -4.08 15.44 8.88
CA ASN A 565 -2.89 14.90 8.20
C ASN A 565 -2.34 15.84 7.12
N LYS A 566 -3.22 16.55 6.39
CA LYS A 566 -2.80 17.57 5.43
C LYS A 566 -2.12 18.76 6.12
N LEU A 567 -2.70 19.24 7.22
CA LEU A 567 -2.13 20.32 8.03
C LEU A 567 -0.79 19.92 8.66
N LEU A 568 -0.65 18.66 9.10
CA LEU A 568 0.61 18.12 9.61
C LEU A 568 1.71 18.18 8.53
N ARG A 569 1.42 17.71 7.30
CA ARG A 569 2.32 17.79 6.14
C ARG A 569 2.66 19.21 5.70
N GLU A 570 1.82 20.18 5.99
CA GLU A 570 2.12 21.60 5.76
C GLU A 570 3.07 22.13 6.85
N LYS A 571 2.88 21.74 8.12
CA LYS A 571 3.77 22.08 9.24
C LYS A 571 5.14 21.40 9.15
N GLU A 572 5.21 20.15 8.70
CA GLU A 572 6.46 19.44 8.42
C GLU A 572 7.32 20.20 7.39
N ARG A 573 6.71 20.71 6.31
CA ARG A 573 7.39 21.53 5.29
C ARG A 573 7.78 22.93 5.77
N GLU A 574 7.04 23.50 6.71
CA GLU A 574 7.48 24.75 7.37
C GLU A 574 8.68 24.50 8.29
N LEU A 575 8.71 23.36 8.99
CA LEU A 575 9.84 22.95 9.82
C LEU A 575 11.10 22.72 8.96
N GLU A 576 10.98 21.96 7.87
CA GLU A 576 12.08 21.68 6.93
C GLU A 576 12.68 22.96 6.31
N LYS A 577 11.84 23.98 6.09
CA LYS A 577 12.30 25.32 5.68
C LYS A 577 13.06 26.03 6.81
N LYS A 578 12.53 25.99 8.04
CA LYS A 578 13.17 26.60 9.21
C LYS A 578 14.51 25.95 9.54
N GLU A 579 14.64 24.64 9.38
CA GLU A 579 15.90 23.92 9.54
C GLU A 579 16.94 24.38 8.51
N LYS A 580 16.55 24.57 7.24
CA LYS A 580 17.44 25.09 6.18
C LYS A 580 17.82 26.56 6.41
N GLU A 581 16.92 27.40 6.90
CA GLU A 581 17.24 28.76 7.36
C GLU A 581 18.28 28.73 8.50
N VAL A 582 18.10 27.85 9.49
CA VAL A 582 19.03 27.68 10.62
C VAL A 582 20.40 27.16 10.15
N GLU A 583 20.47 26.22 9.22
CA GLU A 583 21.74 25.71 8.71
C GLU A 583 22.52 26.78 7.94
N SER A 584 21.85 27.53 7.05
CA SER A 584 22.48 28.68 6.37
C SER A 584 22.92 29.78 7.36
N SER A 585 22.23 29.91 8.49
CA SER A 585 22.62 30.83 9.56
C SER A 585 23.85 30.33 10.34
N LYS A 586 24.03 29.01 10.50
CA LYS A 586 25.28 28.44 11.05
C LYS A 586 26.46 28.66 10.10
N GLU A 587 26.28 28.46 8.80
CA GLU A 587 27.33 28.70 7.79
C GLU A 587 27.79 30.17 7.80
N GLN A 588 26.84 31.11 7.94
CA GLN A 588 27.14 32.54 8.13
C GLN A 588 27.87 32.81 9.46
N LEU A 589 27.49 32.16 10.56
CA LEU A 589 28.20 32.27 11.84
C LEU A 589 29.61 31.67 11.81
N GLU A 590 29.82 30.57 11.06
CA GLU A 590 31.15 29.94 10.93
C GLU A 590 32.09 30.75 10.03
N THR A 591 31.58 31.34 8.94
CA THR A 591 32.34 32.27 8.11
C THR A 591 32.69 33.55 8.87
N LEU A 592 31.74 34.14 9.61
CA LEU A 592 32.02 35.28 10.52
C LEU A 592 33.04 34.93 11.63
N ARG A 593 33.03 33.70 12.17
CA ARG A 593 34.06 33.23 13.10
C ARG A 593 35.44 33.16 12.46
N LYS A 594 35.55 32.69 11.22
CA LYS A 594 36.83 32.62 10.48
C LYS A 594 37.36 34.02 10.17
N GLU A 595 36.48 34.97 9.81
CA GLU A 595 36.85 36.38 9.69
C GLU A 595 37.31 36.98 11.03
N LEU A 596 36.66 36.63 12.14
CA LEU A 596 37.04 37.12 13.46
C LEU A 596 38.45 36.63 13.84
N GLN A 597 38.74 35.34 13.65
CA GLN A 597 40.08 34.78 13.93
C GLN A 597 41.18 35.40 13.07
N GLU A 598 40.91 35.72 11.80
CA GLU A 598 41.93 36.39 10.98
C GLU A 598 42.06 37.88 11.34
N LYS A 599 40.99 38.55 11.77
CA LYS A 599 41.06 39.90 12.36
C LYS A 599 41.86 39.90 13.68
N GLU A 600 41.67 38.90 14.54
CA GLU A 600 42.45 38.70 15.77
C GLU A 600 43.95 38.51 15.44
N ARG A 601 44.30 37.68 14.45
CA ARG A 601 45.68 37.52 13.97
C ARG A 601 46.28 38.78 13.36
N VAL A 602 45.49 39.56 12.63
CA VAL A 602 45.93 40.86 12.08
C VAL A 602 46.16 41.86 13.21
N LEU A 603 45.33 41.83 14.26
CA LEU A 603 45.47 42.67 15.44
C LEU A 603 46.71 42.27 16.25
N GLU A 604 46.96 40.98 16.49
CA GLU A 604 48.17 40.46 17.14
C GLU A 604 49.45 40.83 16.35
N LYS A 605 49.40 40.82 15.00
CA LYS A 605 50.50 41.33 14.15
C LYS A 605 50.69 42.84 14.33
N LYS A 606 49.60 43.61 14.40
CA LYS A 606 49.66 45.07 14.60
C LYS A 606 50.14 45.47 15.99
N GLU A 607 49.82 44.70 17.03
CA GLU A 607 50.39 44.88 18.37
C GLU A 607 51.91 44.67 18.36
N LYS A 608 52.40 43.64 17.66
CA LYS A 608 53.85 43.39 17.50
C LYS A 608 54.55 44.46 16.66
N GLU A 609 53.93 44.95 15.60
CA GLU A 609 54.42 46.13 14.86
C GLU A 609 54.51 47.36 15.78
N VAL A 610 53.45 47.65 16.56
CA VAL A 610 53.43 48.77 17.52
C VAL A 610 54.51 48.61 18.59
N GLU A 611 54.77 47.41 19.10
CA GLU A 611 55.84 47.19 20.08
C GLU A 611 57.22 47.44 19.45
N SER A 612 57.50 46.91 18.25
CA SER A 612 58.75 47.20 17.53
C SER A 612 58.92 48.70 17.20
N SER A 613 57.81 49.42 16.99
CA SER A 613 57.81 50.87 16.78
C SER A 613 58.03 51.65 18.08
N LYS A 614 57.56 51.17 19.23
CA LYS A 614 57.96 51.71 20.55
C LYS A 614 59.45 51.51 20.80
N GLU A 615 59.99 50.33 20.50
CA GLU A 615 61.43 50.04 20.64
C GLU A 615 62.27 51.01 19.79
N GLN A 616 61.89 51.22 18.52
CA GLN A 616 62.51 52.22 17.63
C GLN A 616 62.38 53.66 18.16
N MET A 617 61.22 54.01 18.75
CA MET A 617 61.04 55.31 19.40
C MET A 617 61.87 55.46 20.68
N GLU A 618 62.20 54.35 21.37
CA GLU A 618 63.10 54.36 22.53
C GLU A 618 64.57 54.45 22.12
N THR A 619 65.00 53.81 21.02
CA THR A 619 66.35 54.03 20.47
C THR A 619 66.52 55.44 19.95
N LEU A 620 65.56 55.99 19.20
CA LEU A 620 65.57 57.39 18.76
C LEU A 620 65.58 58.39 19.93
N ARG A 621 64.93 58.07 21.06
CA ARG A 621 65.02 58.87 22.30
C ARG A 621 66.40 58.81 22.95
N LYS A 622 67.09 57.67 22.89
CA LYS A 622 68.47 57.53 23.41
C LYS A 622 69.46 58.29 22.53
N GLU A 623 69.31 58.20 21.21
CA GLU A 623 70.06 59.01 20.24
C GLU A 623 69.80 60.52 20.43
N LEU A 624 68.55 60.92 20.66
CA LEU A 624 68.21 62.32 20.97
C LEU A 624 68.91 62.80 22.26
N GLN A 625 68.88 62.01 23.34
CA GLN A 625 69.63 62.35 24.56
C GLN A 625 71.15 62.39 24.35
N GLU A 626 71.70 61.59 23.43
CA GLU A 626 73.11 61.67 23.08
C GLU A 626 73.42 62.93 22.27
N LYS A 627 72.53 63.33 21.36
CA LYS A 627 72.62 64.63 20.65
C LYS A 627 72.45 65.83 21.57
N GLU A 628 71.57 65.75 22.57
CA GLU A 628 71.45 66.77 23.63
C GLU A 628 72.76 66.89 24.43
N ARG A 629 73.41 65.78 24.79
CA ARG A 629 74.73 65.79 25.45
C ARG A 629 75.87 66.25 24.55
N GLU A 630 75.82 66.00 23.24
CA GLU A 630 76.75 66.61 22.28
C GLU A 630 76.53 68.13 22.17
N LEU A 631 75.28 68.58 22.17
CA LEU A 631 74.94 70.00 22.09
C LEU A 631 75.37 70.73 23.37
N GLU A 632 75.13 70.16 24.55
CA GLU A 632 75.61 70.69 25.84
C GLU A 632 77.16 70.76 25.91
N LYS A 633 77.87 69.81 25.28
CA LYS A 633 79.34 69.90 25.11
C LYS A 633 79.72 71.06 24.19
N LYS A 634 79.03 71.24 23.06
CA LYS A 634 79.31 72.34 22.12
C LYS A 634 78.94 73.71 22.69
N GLU A 635 77.93 73.82 23.52
CA GLU A 635 77.63 75.05 24.26
C GLU A 635 78.78 75.39 25.23
N LYS A 636 79.38 74.40 25.89
CA LYS A 636 80.58 74.60 26.73
C LYS A 636 81.84 74.94 25.92
N GLU A 637 82.03 74.36 24.74
CA GLU A 637 83.08 74.79 23.79
C GLU A 637 82.87 76.24 23.37
N VAL A 638 81.64 76.64 23.01
CA VAL A 638 81.28 78.02 22.64
C VAL A 638 81.48 78.99 23.81
N GLU A 639 81.16 78.60 25.04
CA GLU A 639 81.40 79.45 26.21
C GLU A 639 82.90 79.62 26.49
N SER A 640 83.71 78.56 26.38
CA SER A 640 85.17 78.70 26.46
C SER A 640 85.76 79.56 25.33
N SER A 641 85.13 79.55 24.14
CA SER A 641 85.53 80.40 23.02
C SER A 641 85.08 81.86 23.21
N LYS A 642 83.95 82.12 23.89
CA LYS A 642 83.60 83.47 24.39
C LYS A 642 84.64 83.97 25.40
N GLU A 643 85.06 83.14 26.36
CA GLU A 643 86.08 83.52 27.35
C GLU A 643 87.40 83.91 26.66
N GLN A 644 87.83 83.13 25.66
CA GLN A 644 88.99 83.46 24.81
C GLN A 644 88.80 84.77 24.01
N MET A 645 87.60 85.01 23.48
CA MET A 645 87.24 86.27 22.82
C MET A 645 87.19 87.45 23.80
N GLU A 646 86.87 87.24 25.08
CA GLU A 646 86.89 88.27 26.11
C GLU A 646 88.32 88.59 26.57
N THR A 647 89.22 87.60 26.66
CA THR A 647 90.66 87.86 26.87
C THR A 647 91.27 88.62 25.69
N LEU A 648 90.99 88.23 24.45
CA LEU A 648 91.45 88.94 23.25
C LEU A 648 90.89 90.37 23.18
N ARG A 649 89.65 90.62 23.66
CA ARG A 649 89.10 91.98 23.78
C ARG A 649 89.80 92.82 24.86
N LYS A 650 90.27 92.22 25.95
CA LYS A 650 91.05 92.93 26.99
C LYS A 650 92.43 93.31 26.46
N GLU A 651 93.10 92.41 25.75
CA GLU A 651 94.35 92.69 25.03
C GLU A 651 94.16 93.78 23.95
N LEU A 652 93.04 93.74 23.21
CA LEU A 652 92.71 94.78 22.22
C LEU A 652 92.52 96.15 22.90
N GLN A 653 91.77 96.23 24.01
CA GLN A 653 91.65 97.48 24.78
C GLN A 653 92.98 97.96 25.37
N GLU A 654 93.92 97.08 25.66
CA GLU A 654 95.26 97.47 26.12
C GLU A 654 96.08 98.05 24.94
N LYS A 655 95.97 97.45 23.75
CA LYS A 655 96.55 98.00 22.52
C LYS A 655 95.93 99.33 22.09
N GLU A 656 94.62 99.51 22.24
CA GLU A 656 93.94 100.79 22.01
C GLU A 656 94.47 101.88 22.95
N ARG A 657 94.72 101.56 24.24
CA ARG A 657 95.34 102.50 25.20
C ARG A 657 96.82 102.79 24.92
N GLU A 658 97.57 101.89 24.28
CA GLU A 658 98.91 102.19 23.76
C GLU A 658 98.86 103.12 22.54
N LEU A 659 97.86 102.93 21.66
CA LEU A 659 97.63 103.77 20.48
C LEU A 659 97.23 105.20 20.88
N GLU A 660 96.25 105.34 21.77
CA GLU A 660 95.75 106.64 22.26
C GLU A 660 96.86 107.45 22.98
N LYS A 661 97.84 106.78 23.60
CA LYS A 661 99.04 107.44 24.14
C LYS A 661 99.94 108.01 23.03
N LYS A 662 100.22 107.21 22.00
CA LYS A 662 101.07 107.65 20.87
C LYS A 662 100.44 108.73 20.02
N GLU A 663 99.11 108.70 19.84
CA GLU A 663 98.39 109.78 19.15
C GLU A 663 98.53 111.11 19.89
N LYS A 664 98.52 111.11 21.24
CA LYS A 664 98.74 112.32 22.06
C LYS A 664 100.20 112.82 21.99
N GLU A 665 101.19 111.94 21.91
CA GLU A 665 102.59 112.33 21.65
C GLU A 665 102.75 112.99 20.27
N VAL A 666 102.13 112.41 19.24
CA VAL A 666 102.14 112.95 17.87
C VAL A 666 101.45 114.31 17.80
N GLU A 667 100.27 114.47 18.43
CA GLU A 667 99.54 115.74 18.39
C GLU A 667 100.30 116.85 19.13
N SER A 668 100.94 116.55 20.27
CA SER A 668 101.79 117.52 20.98
C SER A 668 103.02 117.98 20.17
N SER A 669 103.55 117.11 19.30
CA SER A 669 104.65 117.44 18.39
C SER A 669 104.17 118.29 17.19
N LYS A 670 102.89 118.20 16.86
CA LYS A 670 102.22 118.90 15.76
C LYS A 670 101.82 120.32 16.14
N GLU A 671 101.37 120.55 17.37
CA GLU A 671 101.15 121.89 17.94
C GLU A 671 102.46 122.73 18.02
N GLN A 672 103.60 122.08 18.33
CA GLN A 672 104.92 122.73 18.35
C GLN A 672 105.41 123.13 16.95
N MET A 673 105.06 122.37 15.92
CA MET A 673 105.35 122.72 14.53
C MET A 673 104.46 123.87 14.02
N GLU A 674 103.18 123.90 14.38
CA GLU A 674 102.24 124.94 13.92
C GLU A 674 102.51 126.32 14.56
N THR A 675 103.00 126.34 15.81
CA THR A 675 103.39 127.58 16.50
C THR A 675 104.65 128.20 15.87
N LEU A 676 105.70 127.41 15.62
CA LEU A 676 106.90 127.87 14.91
C LEU A 676 106.61 128.33 13.47
N GLY A 677 105.62 127.74 12.79
CA GLY A 677 105.21 128.16 11.45
C GLY A 677 104.65 129.59 11.39
N LYS A 678 103.88 130.01 12.41
CA LYS A 678 103.22 131.33 12.44
C LYS A 678 104.20 132.47 12.67
N GLU A 679 105.12 132.34 13.64
CA GLU A 679 106.15 133.37 13.88
C GLU A 679 107.05 133.66 12.66
N LEU A 680 107.23 132.66 11.80
CA LEU A 680 108.06 132.75 10.59
C LEU A 680 107.29 133.45 9.45
N GLN A 681 105.97 133.29 9.39
CA GLN A 681 105.10 133.98 8.43
C GLN A 681 104.90 135.46 8.79
N ASP A 682 104.74 135.79 10.07
CA ASP A 682 104.58 137.18 10.53
C ASP A 682 105.83 138.01 10.22
N LYS A 683 107.04 137.51 10.56
CA LYS A 683 108.32 138.16 10.23
C LYS A 683 108.58 138.30 8.73
N SER A 684 108.06 137.36 7.91
CA SER A 684 108.11 137.48 6.46
C SER A 684 107.22 138.62 5.92
N SER A 685 106.22 139.03 6.68
CA SER A 685 105.29 140.11 6.32
C SER A 685 105.88 141.48 6.67
N GLU A 686 106.44 141.63 7.88
CA GLU A 686 107.17 142.84 8.32
C GLU A 686 108.30 143.22 7.36
N LEU A 687 109.05 142.23 6.86
CA LEU A 687 110.13 142.43 5.88
C LEU A 687 109.63 142.96 4.51
N GLN A 688 108.40 142.64 4.11
CA GLN A 688 107.83 143.13 2.85
C GLN A 688 107.38 144.60 2.98
N GLU A 689 106.74 144.98 4.08
CA GLU A 689 106.36 146.38 4.34
C GLU A 689 107.60 147.28 4.44
N MET A 690 108.63 146.83 5.16
CA MET A 690 109.89 147.56 5.31
C MET A 690 110.62 147.76 3.97
N MET A 691 110.48 146.83 3.02
CA MET A 691 111.07 146.94 1.68
C MET A 691 110.31 147.95 0.80
N ILE A 692 108.98 148.04 0.91
CA ILE A 692 108.16 149.05 0.21
C ILE A 692 108.52 150.46 0.69
N LEU A 693 108.67 150.66 2.00
CA LEU A 693 109.02 151.95 2.60
C LEU A 693 110.41 152.45 2.14
N LEU A 694 111.37 151.53 2.00
CA LEU A 694 112.71 151.83 1.49
C LEU A 694 112.71 152.29 0.03
N GLU A 695 111.84 151.74 -0.82
CA GLU A 695 111.77 152.16 -2.23
C GLU A 695 111.13 153.56 -2.39
N GLN A 696 110.15 153.90 -1.54
CA GLN A 696 109.57 155.25 -1.47
C GLN A 696 110.61 156.31 -1.05
N GLN A 697 111.47 156.00 -0.08
CA GLN A 697 112.56 156.92 0.33
C GLN A 697 113.61 157.13 -0.78
N LYS A 698 113.89 156.11 -1.62
CA LYS A 698 114.76 156.25 -2.81
C LYS A 698 114.15 157.11 -3.92
N THR A 699 112.83 157.29 -3.96
CA THR A 699 112.19 158.25 -4.88
C THR A 699 112.26 159.68 -4.36
N GLU A 700 112.02 159.93 -3.08
CA GLU A 700 112.19 161.29 -2.50
C GLU A 700 113.62 161.81 -2.63
N LEU A 701 114.63 160.96 -2.42
CA LEU A 701 116.03 161.34 -2.55
C LEU A 701 116.35 161.87 -3.96
N ARG A 702 115.97 161.13 -5.01
CA ARG A 702 116.18 161.54 -6.41
C ARG A 702 115.46 162.84 -6.79
N GLU A 703 114.40 163.20 -6.07
CA GLU A 703 113.67 164.46 -6.29
C GLU A 703 114.30 165.63 -5.51
N LYS A 704 114.93 165.36 -4.37
CA LYS A 704 115.79 166.32 -3.63
C LYS A 704 117.12 166.56 -4.36
N ASP A 705 117.72 165.55 -4.99
CA ASP A 705 118.96 165.70 -5.78
C ASP A 705 118.79 166.70 -6.94
N LYS A 706 117.66 166.65 -7.66
CA LYS A 706 117.34 167.66 -8.69
C LYS A 706 117.20 169.08 -8.13
N GLN A 707 116.67 169.22 -6.92
CA GLN A 707 116.59 170.52 -6.25
C GLN A 707 117.96 171.02 -5.77
N ILE A 708 118.94 170.12 -5.60
CA ILE A 708 120.34 170.47 -5.33
C ILE A 708 120.99 170.96 -6.63
N GLU A 709 120.86 170.24 -7.75
CA GLU A 709 121.40 170.68 -9.05
C GLU A 709 120.90 172.07 -9.48
N GLU A 710 119.61 172.36 -9.33
CA GLU A 710 119.07 173.69 -9.68
C GLU A 710 119.55 174.80 -8.73
N LYS A 711 119.72 174.50 -7.43
CA LYS A 711 120.30 175.45 -6.46
C LYS A 711 121.79 175.68 -6.69
N GLU A 712 122.53 174.66 -7.11
CA GLU A 712 123.94 174.81 -7.50
C GLU A 712 124.09 175.66 -8.76
N ARG A 713 123.19 175.54 -9.75
CA ARG A 713 123.19 176.44 -10.92
C ARG A 713 123.01 177.90 -10.49
N LEU A 714 122.01 178.16 -9.65
CA LEU A 714 121.71 179.50 -9.12
C LEU A 714 122.81 180.05 -8.19
N LEU A 715 123.55 179.18 -7.49
CA LEU A 715 124.72 179.58 -6.71
C LEU A 715 125.90 179.97 -7.60
N ARG A 716 126.20 179.22 -8.67
CA ARG A 716 127.28 179.54 -9.62
C ARG A 716 127.04 180.88 -10.35
N GLU A 717 125.77 181.23 -10.65
CA GLU A 717 125.38 182.58 -11.12
C GLU A 717 125.56 183.66 -10.05
N ARG A 718 125.40 183.32 -8.77
CA ARG A 718 125.60 184.24 -7.64
C ARG A 718 127.07 184.46 -7.34
N ASP A 719 127.90 183.44 -7.47
CA ASP A 719 129.35 183.50 -7.29
C ASP A 719 130.01 184.35 -8.40
N THR A 720 129.47 184.31 -9.62
CA THR A 720 129.88 185.26 -10.69
C THR A 720 129.48 186.70 -10.35
N GLN A 721 128.29 186.93 -9.79
CA GLN A 721 127.87 188.26 -9.29
C GLN A 721 128.62 188.71 -8.02
N ILE A 722 129.33 187.81 -7.34
CA ILE A 722 130.21 188.12 -6.20
C ILE A 722 131.61 188.49 -6.71
N MET A 723 132.20 187.73 -7.65
CA MET A 723 133.45 188.13 -8.30
C MET A 723 133.37 189.52 -8.97
N GLU A 724 132.23 189.87 -9.58
CA GLU A 724 131.99 191.20 -10.13
C GLU A 724 131.94 192.31 -9.05
N ARG A 725 131.54 191.95 -7.81
CA ARG A 725 131.56 192.86 -6.64
C ARG A 725 132.93 192.95 -5.99
N GLU A 726 133.66 191.84 -5.89
CA GLU A 726 135.02 191.79 -5.34
C GLU A 726 135.94 192.73 -6.13
N LYS A 727 135.85 192.72 -7.47
CA LYS A 727 136.49 193.72 -8.36
C LYS A 727 136.17 195.18 -7.99
N GLN A 728 134.91 195.48 -7.67
CA GLN A 728 134.47 196.83 -7.28
C GLN A 728 134.86 197.22 -5.85
N VAL A 729 135.33 196.26 -5.04
CA VAL A 729 135.88 196.49 -3.70
C VAL A 729 137.40 196.66 -3.77
N GLU A 730 138.12 195.84 -4.55
CA GLU A 730 139.55 196.04 -4.84
C GLU A 730 139.85 197.44 -5.40
N GLU A 731 138.98 197.95 -6.28
CA GLU A 731 139.09 199.30 -6.84
C GLU A 731 138.79 200.42 -5.82
N LYS A 732 138.04 200.13 -4.74
CA LYS A 732 137.72 201.09 -3.68
C LYS A 732 138.73 201.10 -2.54
N ASP A 733 139.24 199.95 -2.12
CA ASP A 733 140.19 199.90 -1.02
C ASP A 733 141.61 200.33 -1.46
N ARG A 734 141.95 200.23 -2.75
CA ARG A 734 143.09 200.96 -3.36
C ARG A 734 143.07 202.46 -3.05
N LEU A 735 141.89 203.09 -3.06
CA LEU A 735 141.71 204.51 -2.77
C LEU A 735 141.77 204.83 -1.27
N LEU A 736 141.59 203.83 -0.39
CA LEU A 736 141.84 203.96 1.06
C LEU A 736 143.32 203.77 1.40
N GLU A 737 143.99 202.84 0.71
CA GLU A 737 145.44 202.62 0.80
C GLU A 737 146.22 203.88 0.40
N GLU A 738 145.73 204.63 -0.60
CA GLU A 738 146.27 205.93 -1.00
C GLU A 738 145.97 207.07 0.01
N ARG A 739 144.89 206.97 0.80
CA ARG A 739 144.47 208.01 1.76
C ARG A 739 145.11 207.88 3.14
N ASN A 740 145.32 206.67 3.65
CA ASN A 740 146.00 206.47 4.95
C ASN A 740 147.53 206.62 4.86
N LYS A 741 148.11 206.50 3.65
CA LYS A 741 149.52 206.83 3.37
C LYS A 741 149.87 208.31 3.60
N GLN A 742 148.87 209.16 3.87
CA GLN A 742 149.01 210.59 4.15
C GLN A 742 148.91 210.95 5.65
N LEU A 743 148.65 209.97 6.54
CA LEU A 743 148.50 210.21 7.99
C LEU A 743 149.71 209.68 8.80
N GLN A 744 150.90 209.81 8.23
CA GLN A 744 152.18 209.40 8.83
C GLN A 744 152.91 210.55 9.58
N GLU A 745 152.19 211.63 9.93
CA GLU A 745 152.76 212.86 10.51
C GLU A 745 151.97 213.42 11.72
N ARG A 746 152.06 212.77 12.89
CA ARG A 746 152.08 213.42 14.23
C ARG A 746 152.27 212.43 15.37
N THR A 747 152.82 212.95 16.47
CA THR A 747 153.17 212.25 17.73
C THR A 747 151.99 212.18 18.72
N ASP A 748 152.26 211.57 19.88
CA ASP A 748 151.46 211.48 21.12
C ASP A 748 150.93 212.84 21.64
N PRO A 749 150.03 212.92 22.68
CA PRO A 749 149.33 211.84 23.41
C PRO A 749 147.81 212.07 23.70
N ASP A 750 147.13 211.05 24.26
CA ASP A 750 145.89 211.13 25.08
C ASP A 750 144.67 211.86 24.42
N PRO A 751 143.69 212.42 25.16
CA PRO A 751 142.65 211.72 25.92
C PRO A 751 141.24 211.71 25.28
N SER A 752 140.44 210.75 25.76
CA SER A 752 138.97 210.83 25.94
C SER A 752 138.00 210.94 24.74
N ALA A 753 137.19 209.90 24.57
CA ALA A 753 135.74 210.02 24.30
C ALA A 753 134.99 208.77 24.83
N PRO A 754 133.97 208.89 25.70
CA PRO A 754 133.19 207.75 26.21
C PRO A 754 131.87 207.52 25.42
N VAL A 755 130.94 206.71 25.97
CA VAL A 755 129.52 206.47 25.54
C VAL A 755 129.33 205.34 24.49
N ARG A 756 128.45 204.33 24.65
CA ARG A 756 127.66 203.87 25.84
C ARG A 756 127.23 202.39 25.75
N ARG A 757 127.36 201.69 26.89
CA ARG A 757 126.53 200.61 27.49
C ARG A 757 125.36 199.99 26.70
N ARG A 758 125.27 198.65 26.76
CA ARG A 758 124.30 197.82 27.55
C ARG A 758 124.91 196.40 27.70
N ASN A 759 124.89 195.74 28.86
CA ASN A 759 123.79 195.03 29.53
C ASN A 759 123.24 193.85 28.67
N SER A 760 123.00 192.63 29.19
CA SER A 760 123.08 192.19 30.61
C SER A 760 122.91 190.68 30.83
N LYS A 761 123.58 190.19 31.90
CA LYS A 761 123.10 189.26 32.95
C LYS A 761 122.85 187.78 32.68
N GLU A 762 123.02 187.03 33.78
CA GLU A 762 122.40 185.74 34.04
C GLU A 762 120.87 185.84 33.95
N TRP A 763 120.19 184.79 33.50
CA TRP A 763 118.99 184.28 34.19
C TRP A 763 118.69 182.83 33.80
N ASN A 764 117.96 182.14 34.68
CA ASN A 764 117.45 180.78 34.46
C ASN A 764 115.95 180.85 34.09
N PRO A 765 114.99 180.03 34.56
CA PRO A 765 113.81 179.69 33.76
C PRO A 765 112.61 180.61 34.14
N PRO A 766 111.36 180.20 33.83
CA PRO A 766 110.72 179.36 34.86
C PRO A 766 109.84 178.23 34.33
N THR A 767 109.65 177.26 35.21
CA THR A 767 108.50 176.37 35.28
C THR A 767 107.17 177.14 35.27
N SER A 768 106.24 176.75 34.40
CA SER A 768 104.78 176.78 34.70
C SER A 768 104.12 175.64 33.92
N THR A 769 103.89 174.45 34.48
CA THR A 769 103.31 174.05 35.78
C THR A 769 101.77 174.14 35.77
N TYR A 770 101.17 172.96 35.62
CA TYR A 770 99.82 172.56 36.10
C TYR A 770 98.60 173.24 35.47
N LEU A 771 97.64 172.40 35.04
CA LEU A 771 96.29 172.20 35.61
C LEU A 771 95.48 171.37 34.57
N PHE A 772 94.52 170.48 34.90
CA PHE A 772 94.23 169.72 36.13
C PHE A 772 93.25 168.58 35.80
N ASN A 773 93.53 167.35 36.26
CA ASN A 773 92.63 166.18 36.39
C ASN A 773 91.46 165.92 35.39
N LEU A 774 91.69 164.98 34.45
CA LEU A 774 90.66 164.35 33.59
C LEU A 774 91.20 163.02 32.98
N HIS A 775 90.47 161.91 32.75
CA HIS A 775 89.36 161.28 33.49
C HIS A 775 89.17 159.78 33.12
N LYS A 776 89.86 158.86 33.83
CA LYS A 776 89.68 157.38 33.83
C LYS A 776 90.06 156.54 32.58
N ASN A 777 90.13 155.23 32.84
CA ASN A 777 90.09 154.03 31.97
C ASN A 777 91.11 153.86 30.82
N THR A 778 92.10 152.95 30.90
CA THR A 778 93.09 152.65 31.98
C THR A 778 94.19 151.72 31.45
N LYS A 779 95.44 151.99 31.86
CA LYS A 779 96.62 151.10 31.75
C LYS A 779 97.13 150.79 30.34
N TYR A 780 98.00 151.68 29.89
CA TYR A 780 99.20 151.35 29.12
C TYR A 780 100.19 150.56 29.99
#